data_AF-B3MQ82-F1
#
_entry.id   AF-B3MQ82-F1
#
_cell.length_a   1.000
_cell.length_b   1.000
_cell.length_c   1.000
_cell.angle_alpha   90.00
_cell.angle_beta   90.00
_cell.angle_gamma   90.00
#
_symmetry.space_group_name_H-M   'P 1'
#
loop_
_entity.id
_entity.type
_entity.pdbx_description
1 polymer ?
#
loop_
_entity_poly.entity_id
_entity_poly.type
_entity_poly.pdbx_seq_one_letter_code
_entity_poly.pdbx_strand_id
1 'polypeptide(L)'
;MANNQVAFLILIIAGIASSGSEAADKDGFPVAIIHINDLHARFEATDTSGGTCDEGETCIGGYPRTVYTIRRLLAEQAELNPIYINAGDSFQGTLWYNLGRWNVTQEMLNLLPADAMTLGNHEFDNGVEGVVPFLETINTSMLVANMDCAHEPTMDGLYKKSEIIERNGRKIGLIGVILETTYELANTGKLIFRNESDTIREEAALLKAQGANIIIVISHCGYDVDKDIAANAGDVIDVIVGSHSHTFLYTGDPPGPHSPAGPYPTEVVHSTGHRVLIVQASAYARYVGNLVVYFDDNGDVVDFEGAPLYMGQDVPQDQDVLAAMVPWQVEIDKKGKEVIGSTKVDLTKDDCAQGECNLGNFFCDAMVHSFVGMAPFEDKAWTNVSAGLMNIGGLRVPLTRGNLTYAHMVSMSPFENTLVAYSLPGSKIVEAMEHAASKVDLEQNTTGSYINLQFSGIRVKYDYTKPVGSRVNSVSVRCADCEVPKYEALVSDKLYRLTSPDFLQQGGDGYTMLAEGTNIQRGITDLDALISYSNHLGPIIHGLEGRITVLNEKVLEAMLPWQDELDSISKQVVGQSRAYLQQSECSKGECNLGNFFTDAMVYAFIKDAASTDEKWTNVTMALTTQGTFRVPIPPGNITYGQLVAVCPWQNRLVALNLYGRHILEILEDGVAPMNVSSSSPRSSRFLQVSGLRVVIDLKAEVGQRITSVRVRCSECQVPEYRPLDMTKQYRLVVMSYLADGKNGFSVISENAEDLEVGPTDLDAFMDYMDAVGPITTGIENRIQLLK
;
A
#
# COMPACT_ATOMS: atom_id res chain seq x y z
N MET A 1 -0.08 -29.72 67.30
CA MET A 1 1.05 -28.77 67.33
C MET A 1 0.82 -27.76 66.22
N ALA A 2 0.72 -26.48 66.61
CA ALA A 2 0.61 -25.25 65.81
C ALA A 2 -0.49 -25.22 64.71
N ASN A 3 -1.72 -24.74 64.97
CA ASN A 3 -2.15 -23.33 65.00
C ASN A 3 -1.73 -22.49 63.79
N ASN A 4 -2.71 -22.17 62.93
CA ASN A 4 -2.97 -20.78 62.55
C ASN A 4 -4.44 -20.61 62.13
N GLN A 5 -5.22 -20.09 63.08
CA GLN A 5 -6.48 -19.43 62.81
C GLN A 5 -6.18 -18.05 62.19
N VAL A 6 -6.85 -17.70 61.10
CA VAL A 6 -7.09 -16.29 60.75
C VAL A 6 -8.59 -16.11 60.65
N ALA A 7 -9.07 -15.21 61.50
CA ALA A 7 -10.46 -14.97 61.81
C ALA A 7 -11.19 -14.27 60.66
N PHE A 8 -12.46 -14.65 60.51
CA PHE A 8 -13.50 -13.91 59.81
C PHE A 8 -13.56 -12.47 60.35
N LEU A 9 -13.33 -11.49 59.48
CA LEU A 9 -13.71 -10.10 59.72
C LEU A 9 -14.96 -9.81 58.88
N ILE A 10 -16.12 -10.04 59.46
CA ILE A 10 -17.41 -9.55 58.95
C ILE A 10 -17.41 -8.04 59.22
N LEU A 11 -17.10 -7.23 58.21
CA LEU A 11 -17.37 -5.79 58.26
C LEU A 11 -18.86 -5.57 57.93
N ILE A 12 -19.63 -5.36 58.99
CA ILE A 12 -20.93 -4.68 58.92
C ILE A 12 -20.62 -3.21 58.60
N ILE A 13 -20.82 -2.80 57.35
CA ILE A 13 -20.95 -1.37 57.02
C ILE A 13 -22.45 -1.06 57.12
N ALA A 14 -22.78 -0.33 58.17
CA ALA A 14 -24.07 0.26 58.43
C ALA A 14 -24.47 1.21 57.28
N GLY A 15 -25.78 1.22 56.99
CA GLY A 15 -26.38 1.96 55.90
C GLY A 15 -25.97 3.44 55.87
N ILE A 16 -25.49 3.84 54.71
CA ILE A 16 -25.60 5.21 54.23
C ILE A 16 -26.89 5.24 53.43
N ALA A 17 -27.83 6.06 53.91
CA ALA A 17 -29.09 6.33 53.26
C ALA A 17 -28.87 6.66 51.78
N SER A 18 -29.75 6.10 50.96
CA SER A 18 -29.98 6.43 49.57
C SER A 18 -29.96 7.95 49.36
N SER A 19 -28.85 8.49 48.86
CA SER A 19 -28.90 9.65 47.99
C SER A 19 -29.39 9.13 46.64
N GLY A 20 -30.71 9.09 46.48
CA GLY A 20 -31.29 9.05 45.14
C GLY A 20 -30.63 10.16 44.35
N SER A 21 -29.99 9.79 43.25
CA SER A 21 -29.73 10.72 42.17
C SER A 21 -31.08 11.32 41.81
N GLU A 22 -31.33 12.57 42.22
CA GLU A 22 -32.36 13.39 41.60
C GLU A 22 -31.95 13.51 40.12
N ALA A 23 -32.48 12.62 39.29
CA ALA A 23 -32.63 12.91 37.88
C ALA A 23 -33.46 14.20 37.84
N ALA A 24 -32.85 15.30 37.41
CA ALA A 24 -33.61 16.46 36.99
C ALA A 24 -34.67 15.93 36.02
N ASP A 25 -35.94 16.20 36.32
CA ASP A 25 -37.08 15.82 35.49
C ASP A 25 -36.89 16.54 34.15
N LYS A 26 -36.26 15.86 33.18
CA LYS A 26 -36.06 16.40 31.84
C LYS A 26 -37.43 16.38 31.17
N ASP A 27 -37.94 17.56 30.82
CA ASP A 27 -39.21 17.70 30.10
C ASP A 27 -39.14 16.94 28.77
N GLY A 28 -40.13 16.07 28.49
CA GLY A 28 -40.30 15.41 27.19
C GLY A 28 -40.62 13.91 27.26
N PHE A 29 -41.06 13.35 26.13
CA PHE A 29 -41.25 11.91 25.92
C PHE A 29 -39.89 11.25 25.61
N PRO A 30 -39.35 10.39 26.50
CA PRO A 30 -38.05 9.78 26.29
C PRO A 30 -38.14 8.59 25.34
N VAL A 31 -37.15 8.44 24.46
CA VAL A 31 -36.94 7.25 23.62
C VAL A 31 -35.48 6.83 23.73
N ALA A 32 -35.24 5.64 24.28
CA ALA A 32 -33.91 5.02 24.31
C ALA A 32 -33.65 4.24 23.02
N ILE A 33 -32.74 4.74 22.21
CA ILE A 33 -32.28 4.15 20.96
C ILE A 33 -31.00 3.37 21.23
N ILE A 34 -31.13 2.05 21.24
CA ILE A 34 -30.03 1.10 21.37
C ILE A 34 -29.70 0.60 19.96
N HIS A 35 -28.46 0.69 19.52
CA HIS A 35 -28.13 0.35 18.15
C HIS A 35 -26.79 -0.36 17.98
N ILE A 36 -26.73 -1.16 16.93
CA ILE A 36 -25.50 -1.75 16.39
C ILE A 36 -25.46 -1.51 14.88
N ASN A 37 -24.26 -1.51 14.33
CA ASN A 37 -24.01 -1.34 12.90
C ASN A 37 -22.71 -2.08 12.52
N ASP A 38 -22.59 -2.49 11.26
CA ASP A 38 -21.36 -3.07 10.70
C ASP A 38 -20.79 -4.24 11.51
N LEU A 39 -21.65 -5.19 11.92
CA LEU A 39 -21.24 -6.35 12.70
C LEU A 39 -20.20 -7.20 11.96
N HIS A 40 -20.30 -7.30 10.63
CA HIS A 40 -19.39 -8.04 9.76
C HIS A 40 -18.99 -9.42 10.30
N ALA A 41 -20.02 -10.20 10.65
CA ALA A 41 -19.90 -11.57 11.17
C ALA A 41 -18.90 -11.73 12.34
N ARG A 42 -18.69 -10.70 13.16
CA ARG A 42 -17.90 -10.76 14.40
C ARG A 42 -18.70 -11.37 15.55
N PHE A 43 -19.09 -12.63 15.39
CA PHE A 43 -19.76 -13.39 16.44
C PHE A 43 -18.81 -13.70 17.61
N GLU A 44 -17.56 -14.00 17.30
CA GLU A 44 -16.49 -14.16 18.28
C GLU A 44 -15.86 -12.82 18.68
N ALA A 45 -15.16 -12.83 19.82
CA ALA A 45 -14.36 -11.69 20.23
C ALA A 45 -13.21 -11.45 19.25
N THR A 46 -12.85 -10.19 19.08
CA THR A 46 -11.81 -9.73 18.16
C THR A 46 -10.67 -9.07 18.92
N ASP A 47 -9.51 -8.91 18.27
CA ASP A 47 -8.52 -7.96 18.76
C ASP A 47 -9.04 -6.51 18.63
N THR A 48 -8.25 -5.51 19.04
CA THR A 48 -8.66 -4.11 18.89
C THR A 48 -8.75 -3.63 17.45
N SER A 49 -8.15 -4.35 16.49
CA SER A 49 -8.24 -4.06 15.05
C SER A 49 -9.45 -4.69 14.37
N GLY A 50 -10.25 -5.48 15.10
CA GLY A 50 -11.36 -6.25 14.54
C GLY A 50 -10.93 -7.54 13.84
N GLY A 51 -9.66 -7.95 13.96
CA GLY A 51 -9.14 -9.24 13.50
C GLY A 51 -9.42 -10.37 14.48
N THR A 52 -8.81 -11.53 14.22
CA THR A 52 -8.86 -12.68 15.14
C THR A 52 -8.15 -12.30 16.45
N CYS A 53 -8.68 -12.73 17.60
CA CYS A 53 -8.02 -12.56 18.88
C CYS A 53 -7.29 -13.83 19.31
N ASP A 54 -5.99 -13.76 19.50
CA ASP A 54 -5.16 -14.88 19.94
C ASP A 54 -4.95 -14.91 21.48
N GLU A 55 -4.48 -16.05 22.00
CA GLU A 55 -4.23 -16.23 23.43
C GLU A 55 -3.17 -15.23 23.94
N GLY A 56 -3.53 -14.46 24.97
CA GLY A 56 -2.67 -13.42 25.55
C GLY A 56 -2.93 -12.00 24.99
N GLU A 57 -3.81 -11.85 24.00
CA GLU A 57 -4.23 -10.55 23.48
C GLU A 57 -5.44 -9.96 24.23
N THR A 58 -5.68 -8.66 24.02
CA THR A 58 -6.86 -8.00 24.58
C THR A 58 -8.08 -8.22 23.70
N CYS A 59 -8.82 -9.31 23.92
CA CYS A 59 -10.04 -9.61 23.16
C CYS A 59 -11.23 -8.74 23.57
N ILE A 60 -11.84 -8.07 22.60
CA ILE A 60 -12.99 -7.16 22.78
C ILE A 60 -14.14 -7.59 21.89
N GLY A 61 -15.31 -7.00 22.08
CA GLY A 61 -16.47 -7.23 21.23
C GLY A 61 -16.99 -8.67 21.27
N GLY A 62 -17.48 -9.12 20.12
CA GLY A 62 -18.19 -10.38 19.97
C GLY A 62 -19.68 -10.25 20.28
N TYR A 63 -20.48 -11.01 19.53
CA TYR A 63 -21.92 -10.96 19.61
C TYR A 63 -22.50 -11.37 20.99
N PRO A 64 -21.91 -12.29 21.76
CA PRO A 64 -22.37 -12.58 23.13
C PRO A 64 -22.32 -11.37 24.08
N ARG A 65 -21.28 -10.53 24.03
CA ARG A 65 -21.19 -9.31 24.86
C ARG A 65 -22.18 -8.25 24.40
N THR A 66 -22.34 -8.16 23.08
CA THR A 66 -23.29 -7.27 22.42
C THR A 66 -24.72 -7.58 22.87
N VAL A 67 -25.17 -8.83 22.72
CA VAL A 67 -26.51 -9.27 23.12
C VAL A 67 -26.73 -9.13 24.62
N TYR A 68 -25.73 -9.48 25.45
CA TYR A 68 -25.82 -9.27 26.91
C TYR A 68 -26.08 -7.79 27.23
N THR A 69 -25.31 -6.89 26.60
CA THR A 69 -25.42 -5.46 26.82
C THR A 69 -26.77 -4.92 26.34
N ILE A 70 -27.25 -5.33 25.17
CA ILE A 70 -28.55 -4.90 24.66
C ILE A 70 -29.68 -5.39 25.57
N ARG A 71 -29.68 -6.66 25.99
CA ARG A 71 -30.67 -7.21 26.95
C ARG A 71 -30.66 -6.43 28.26
N ARG A 72 -29.47 -6.09 28.77
CA ARG A 72 -29.30 -5.25 29.97
C ARG A 72 -29.90 -3.86 29.77
N LEU A 73 -29.57 -3.18 28.68
CA LEU A 73 -30.09 -1.85 28.38
C LEU A 73 -31.61 -1.84 28.19
N LEU A 74 -32.16 -2.80 27.43
CA LEU A 74 -33.61 -2.96 27.27
C LEU A 74 -34.33 -3.11 28.61
N ALA A 75 -33.72 -3.81 29.58
CA ALA A 75 -34.28 -3.97 30.92
C ALA A 75 -34.10 -2.71 31.80
N GLU A 76 -32.90 -2.12 31.81
CA GLU A 76 -32.58 -0.93 32.62
C GLU A 76 -33.33 0.32 32.15
N GLN A 77 -33.62 0.41 30.84
CA GLN A 77 -34.24 1.55 30.19
C GLN A 77 -35.70 1.29 29.81
N ALA A 78 -36.36 0.29 30.40
CA ALA A 78 -37.73 -0.10 30.05
C ALA A 78 -38.74 1.06 30.10
N GLU A 79 -38.59 1.96 31.08
CA GLU A 79 -39.43 3.15 31.26
C GLU A 79 -39.09 4.29 30.28
N LEU A 80 -38.00 4.17 29.53
CA LEU A 80 -37.53 5.13 28.53
C LEU A 80 -37.91 4.71 27.11
N ASN A 81 -38.94 3.87 26.95
CA ASN A 81 -39.48 3.45 25.65
C ASN A 81 -38.41 2.91 24.69
N PRO A 82 -37.65 1.86 25.05
CA PRO A 82 -36.49 1.49 24.30
C PRO A 82 -36.84 0.88 22.93
N ILE A 83 -35.96 1.12 21.98
CA ILE A 83 -35.98 0.59 20.61
C ILE A 83 -34.59 0.02 20.33
N TYR A 84 -34.53 -1.22 19.86
CA TYR A 84 -33.29 -1.84 19.40
C TYR A 84 -33.23 -1.84 17.86
N ILE A 85 -32.15 -1.28 17.30
CA ILE A 85 -31.95 -1.11 15.85
C ILE A 85 -30.65 -1.80 15.40
N ASN A 86 -30.70 -2.47 14.26
CA ASN A 86 -29.52 -2.95 13.53
C ASN A 86 -29.40 -2.20 12.19
N ALA A 87 -28.36 -1.39 12.01
CA ALA A 87 -28.20 -0.56 10.82
C ALA A 87 -27.43 -1.23 9.66
N GLY A 88 -27.52 -2.56 9.50
CA GLY A 88 -27.01 -3.29 8.33
C GLY A 88 -25.55 -3.72 8.43
N ASP A 89 -25.06 -4.40 7.39
CA ASP A 89 -23.74 -5.04 7.31
C ASP A 89 -23.49 -6.05 8.44
N SER A 90 -24.48 -6.92 8.65
CA SER A 90 -24.31 -8.12 9.47
C SER A 90 -23.58 -9.23 8.72
N PHE A 91 -23.64 -9.19 7.38
CA PHE A 91 -22.95 -10.12 6.49
C PHE A 91 -21.48 -9.77 6.31
N GLN A 92 -20.76 -10.76 5.76
CA GLN A 92 -19.36 -10.71 5.37
C GLN A 92 -18.37 -10.45 6.52
N GLY A 93 -17.13 -10.90 6.37
CA GLY A 93 -16.02 -10.36 7.17
C GLY A 93 -15.22 -11.39 7.97
N THR A 94 -15.80 -12.53 8.33
CA THR A 94 -15.09 -13.64 8.98
C THR A 94 -15.46 -14.97 8.36
N LEU A 95 -14.70 -16.00 8.73
CA LEU A 95 -14.97 -17.38 8.38
C LEU A 95 -16.38 -17.86 8.76
N TRP A 96 -17.02 -17.23 9.76
CA TRP A 96 -18.42 -17.49 10.10
C TRP A 96 -19.34 -17.26 8.90
N TYR A 97 -19.20 -16.13 8.20
CA TYR A 97 -19.99 -15.87 7.02
C TYR A 97 -19.53 -16.71 5.83
N ASN A 98 -18.22 -16.87 5.60
CA ASN A 98 -17.74 -17.66 4.45
C ASN A 98 -18.21 -19.13 4.49
N LEU A 99 -18.37 -19.72 5.69
CA LEU A 99 -18.86 -21.10 5.82
C LEU A 99 -20.36 -21.18 6.12
N GLY A 100 -20.87 -20.37 7.06
CA GLY A 100 -22.26 -20.41 7.52
C GLY A 100 -23.23 -19.55 6.72
N ARG A 101 -22.73 -18.56 5.97
CA ARG A 101 -23.48 -17.62 5.13
C ARG A 101 -24.65 -16.99 5.88
N TRP A 102 -25.75 -16.70 5.18
CA TRP A 102 -26.98 -16.18 5.76
C TRP A 102 -27.52 -17.03 6.92
N ASN A 103 -27.28 -18.35 6.91
CA ASN A 103 -27.90 -19.28 7.84
C ASN A 103 -27.37 -19.09 9.28
N VAL A 104 -26.06 -18.93 9.46
CA VAL A 104 -25.52 -18.62 10.80
C VAL A 104 -25.91 -17.21 11.23
N THR A 105 -25.92 -16.25 10.30
CA THR A 105 -26.28 -14.87 10.63
C THR A 105 -27.73 -14.75 11.09
N GLN A 106 -28.70 -15.34 10.38
CA GLN A 106 -30.09 -15.31 10.83
C GLN A 106 -30.26 -16.02 12.18
N GLU A 107 -29.58 -17.14 12.41
CA GLU A 107 -29.71 -17.89 13.67
C GLU A 107 -29.26 -17.04 14.85
N MET A 108 -28.12 -16.37 14.73
CA MET A 108 -27.60 -15.48 15.77
C MET A 108 -28.47 -14.24 15.96
N LEU A 109 -28.86 -13.56 14.87
CA LEU A 109 -29.70 -12.36 14.97
C LEU A 109 -31.11 -12.66 15.51
N ASN A 110 -31.64 -13.87 15.28
CA ASN A 110 -32.94 -14.29 15.80
C ASN A 110 -32.96 -14.60 17.31
N LEU A 111 -31.79 -14.72 17.98
CA LEU A 111 -31.72 -14.88 19.45
C LEU A 111 -32.12 -13.60 20.20
N LEU A 112 -32.00 -12.46 19.54
CA LEU A 112 -32.51 -11.17 19.99
C LEU A 112 -32.93 -10.34 18.77
N PRO A 113 -34.15 -10.54 18.25
CA PRO A 113 -34.64 -9.76 17.12
C PRO A 113 -34.66 -8.27 17.46
N ALA A 114 -34.21 -7.44 16.52
CA ALA A 114 -34.32 -5.99 16.64
C ALA A 114 -35.77 -5.54 16.35
N ASP A 115 -36.14 -4.34 16.79
CA ASP A 115 -37.40 -3.73 16.38
C ASP A 115 -37.40 -3.47 14.86
N ALA A 116 -36.25 -3.04 14.33
CA ALA A 116 -36.03 -2.86 12.90
C ALA A 116 -34.56 -3.05 12.50
N MET A 117 -34.37 -3.47 11.26
CA MET A 117 -33.08 -3.57 10.60
C MET A 117 -33.16 -2.97 9.19
N THR A 118 -32.06 -2.38 8.71
CA THR A 118 -31.91 -2.08 7.28
C THR A 118 -30.86 -2.97 6.63
N LEU A 119 -30.84 -3.03 5.30
CA LEU A 119 -29.79 -3.71 4.55
C LEU A 119 -28.60 -2.79 4.39
N GLY A 120 -27.41 -3.34 4.56
CA GLY A 120 -26.16 -2.76 4.12
C GLY A 120 -25.71 -3.33 2.78
N ASN A 121 -24.59 -2.81 2.28
CA ASN A 121 -24.10 -3.24 0.97
C ASN A 121 -23.62 -4.69 1.00
N HIS A 122 -23.03 -5.14 2.10
CA HIS A 122 -22.45 -6.49 2.20
C HIS A 122 -23.49 -7.60 2.33
N GLU A 123 -24.76 -7.27 2.58
CA GLU A 123 -25.85 -8.24 2.44
C GLU A 123 -25.96 -8.79 1.00
N PHE A 124 -25.50 -8.02 -0.01
CA PHE A 124 -25.54 -8.39 -1.43
C PHE A 124 -24.24 -9.01 -1.98
N ASP A 125 -23.23 -9.27 -1.15
CA ASP A 125 -21.95 -9.84 -1.61
C ASP A 125 -22.11 -11.17 -2.35
N ASN A 126 -23.11 -11.98 -1.95
CA ASN A 126 -23.44 -13.24 -2.60
C ASN A 126 -24.67 -13.14 -3.54
N GLY A 127 -24.97 -11.93 -4.03
CA GLY A 127 -26.06 -11.67 -4.95
C GLY A 127 -27.44 -11.65 -4.29
N VAL A 128 -28.46 -11.33 -5.09
CA VAL A 128 -29.88 -11.40 -4.67
C VAL A 128 -30.23 -12.81 -4.16
N GLU A 129 -29.69 -13.85 -4.79
CA GLU A 129 -29.89 -15.24 -4.36
C GLU A 129 -29.33 -15.53 -2.96
N GLY A 130 -28.29 -14.81 -2.53
CA GLY A 130 -27.69 -14.96 -1.21
C GLY A 130 -28.45 -14.27 -0.08
N VAL A 131 -29.14 -13.16 -0.37
CA VAL A 131 -29.88 -12.37 0.61
C VAL A 131 -31.34 -12.81 0.75
N VAL A 132 -31.97 -13.33 -0.31
CA VAL A 132 -33.39 -13.75 -0.26
C VAL A 132 -33.68 -14.75 0.89
N PRO A 133 -32.90 -15.83 1.09
CA PRO A 133 -33.14 -16.76 2.19
C PRO A 133 -32.99 -16.12 3.59
N PHE A 134 -32.15 -15.10 3.72
CA PHE A 134 -32.01 -14.34 4.96
C PHE A 134 -33.29 -13.55 5.26
N LEU A 135 -33.82 -12.85 4.26
CA LEU A 135 -35.05 -12.09 4.41
C LEU A 135 -36.27 -12.96 4.69
N GLU A 136 -36.29 -14.19 4.15
CA GLU A 136 -37.34 -15.17 4.44
C GLU A 136 -37.33 -15.72 5.87
N THR A 137 -36.18 -15.63 6.56
CA THR A 137 -35.94 -16.34 7.84
C THR A 137 -35.66 -15.42 9.03
N ILE A 138 -35.31 -14.16 8.81
CA ILE A 138 -35.07 -13.20 9.88
C ILE A 138 -36.39 -12.77 10.54
N ASN A 139 -36.44 -12.77 11.87
CA ASN A 139 -37.62 -12.36 12.66
C ASN A 139 -37.70 -10.83 12.87
N THR A 140 -36.66 -10.11 12.47
CA THR A 140 -36.56 -8.65 12.58
C THR A 140 -37.25 -8.00 11.39
N SER A 141 -37.93 -6.87 11.60
CA SER A 141 -38.53 -6.12 10.49
C SER A 141 -37.46 -5.48 9.61
N MET A 142 -37.39 -5.90 8.34
CA MET A 142 -36.45 -5.35 7.37
C MET A 142 -37.04 -4.11 6.66
N LEU A 143 -36.35 -2.97 6.76
CA LEU A 143 -36.76 -1.68 6.22
C LEU A 143 -35.74 -1.17 5.18
N VAL A 144 -36.18 -0.93 3.94
CA VAL A 144 -35.36 -0.31 2.88
C VAL A 144 -36.28 0.48 1.94
N ALA A 145 -36.36 1.80 2.13
CA ALA A 145 -37.31 2.66 1.44
C ALA A 145 -36.89 2.98 0.01
N ASN A 146 -35.59 3.17 -0.22
CA ASN A 146 -35.02 3.64 -1.48
C ASN A 146 -34.56 2.52 -2.42
N MET A 147 -34.89 1.26 -2.12
CA MET A 147 -34.63 0.12 -2.99
C MET A 147 -35.89 -0.26 -3.78
N ASP A 148 -35.76 -0.39 -5.10
CA ASP A 148 -36.78 -0.90 -6.01
C ASP A 148 -36.36 -2.26 -6.55
N CYS A 149 -37.20 -3.27 -6.26
CA CYS A 149 -37.00 -4.65 -6.66
C CYS A 149 -37.89 -5.10 -7.84
N ALA A 150 -38.49 -4.18 -8.61
CA ALA A 150 -39.36 -4.53 -9.74
C ALA A 150 -38.70 -5.44 -10.79
N HIS A 151 -37.36 -5.45 -10.85
CA HIS A 151 -36.58 -6.30 -11.76
C HIS A 151 -35.92 -7.52 -11.07
N GLU A 152 -36.21 -7.73 -9.79
CA GLU A 152 -35.74 -8.86 -8.97
C GLU A 152 -36.93 -9.42 -8.16
N PRO A 153 -37.87 -10.14 -8.80
CA PRO A 153 -39.16 -10.49 -8.20
C PRO A 153 -39.07 -11.45 -7.00
N THR A 154 -37.93 -12.12 -6.80
CA THR A 154 -37.70 -12.96 -5.60
C THR A 154 -37.59 -12.14 -4.32
N MET A 155 -37.36 -10.84 -4.41
CA MET A 155 -37.32 -9.91 -3.28
C MET A 155 -38.70 -9.32 -2.93
N ASP A 156 -39.71 -9.52 -3.78
CA ASP A 156 -41.01 -8.87 -3.63
C ASP A 156 -41.70 -9.31 -2.32
N GLY A 157 -42.12 -8.34 -1.52
CA GLY A 157 -42.78 -8.55 -0.23
C GLY A 157 -41.86 -9.03 0.91
N LEU A 158 -40.55 -9.14 0.71
CA LEU A 158 -39.60 -9.59 1.74
C LEU A 158 -39.03 -8.46 2.63
N TYR A 159 -39.34 -7.21 2.32
CA TYR A 159 -38.97 -6.03 3.10
C TYR A 159 -40.08 -4.98 3.02
N LYS A 160 -40.06 -4.02 3.94
CA LYS A 160 -40.94 -2.84 3.93
C LYS A 160 -40.11 -1.58 3.66
N LYS A 161 -40.76 -0.47 3.33
CA LYS A 161 -40.06 0.83 3.25
C LYS A 161 -39.88 1.44 4.63
N SER A 162 -40.94 1.35 5.44
CA SER A 162 -41.00 1.90 6.79
C SER A 162 -41.94 1.09 7.68
N GLU A 163 -41.94 1.42 8.97
CA GLU A 163 -42.87 0.88 9.95
C GLU A 163 -43.18 1.91 11.04
N ILE A 164 -44.38 1.85 11.62
CA ILE A 164 -44.72 2.58 12.84
C ILE A 164 -44.67 1.62 14.00
N ILE A 165 -43.87 1.95 15.01
CA ILE A 165 -43.93 1.30 16.32
C ILE A 165 -44.63 2.22 17.32
N GLU A 166 -45.30 1.63 18.30
CA GLU A 166 -45.97 2.38 19.37
C GLU A 166 -45.27 2.11 20.70
N ARG A 167 -45.01 3.17 21.46
CA ARG A 167 -44.45 3.12 22.81
C ARG A 167 -45.21 4.10 23.69
N ASN A 168 -45.78 3.61 24.79
CA ASN A 168 -46.58 4.41 25.73
C ASN A 168 -47.62 5.33 25.04
N GLY A 169 -48.29 4.83 23.99
CA GLY A 169 -49.31 5.57 23.24
C GLY A 169 -48.78 6.55 22.18
N ARG A 170 -47.46 6.70 22.04
CA ARG A 170 -46.81 7.53 21.03
C ARG A 170 -46.36 6.69 19.84
N LYS A 171 -46.66 7.17 18.63
CA LYS A 171 -46.27 6.54 17.36
C LYS A 171 -44.91 7.08 16.92
N ILE A 172 -43.98 6.17 16.65
CA ILE A 172 -42.62 6.46 16.19
C ILE A 172 -42.48 5.79 14.81
N GLY A 173 -42.17 6.58 13.79
CA GLY A 173 -41.93 6.11 12.43
C GLY A 173 -40.47 5.73 12.25
N LEU A 174 -40.22 4.55 11.69
CA LEU A 174 -38.91 4.04 11.35
C LEU A 174 -38.80 3.93 9.83
N ILE A 175 -37.77 4.52 9.23
CA ILE A 175 -37.50 4.46 7.78
C ILE A 175 -36.11 3.87 7.58
N GLY A 176 -35.98 2.81 6.81
CA GLY A 176 -34.67 2.27 6.44
C GLY A 176 -34.19 2.81 5.11
N VAL A 177 -32.90 3.08 4.96
CA VAL A 177 -32.27 3.48 3.68
C VAL A 177 -30.88 2.87 3.55
N ILE A 178 -30.49 2.61 2.31
CA ILE A 178 -29.17 2.12 1.93
C ILE A 178 -28.55 3.08 0.90
N LEU A 179 -27.21 3.15 0.81
CA LEU A 179 -26.52 4.04 -0.12
C LEU A 179 -27.02 3.93 -1.58
N GLU A 180 -27.26 5.06 -2.24
CA GLU A 180 -27.74 5.12 -3.64
C GLU A 180 -26.78 4.39 -4.61
N THR A 181 -25.49 4.38 -4.31
CA THR A 181 -24.45 3.75 -5.13
C THR A 181 -24.08 2.34 -4.68
N THR A 182 -24.92 1.62 -3.93
CA THR A 182 -24.61 0.24 -3.48
C THR A 182 -24.26 -0.71 -4.63
N TYR A 183 -24.80 -0.51 -5.82
CA TYR A 183 -24.46 -1.30 -7.03
C TYR A 183 -22.99 -1.19 -7.45
N GLU A 184 -22.25 -0.17 -6.97
CA GLU A 184 -20.81 0.00 -7.18
C GLU A 184 -19.98 -0.76 -6.13
N LEU A 185 -20.62 -1.21 -5.05
CA LEU A 185 -19.98 -1.79 -3.86
C LEU A 185 -20.25 -3.29 -3.70
N ALA A 186 -21.35 -3.80 -4.27
CA ALA A 186 -21.78 -5.19 -4.12
C ALA A 186 -22.54 -5.72 -5.35
N ASN A 187 -22.84 -7.02 -5.35
CA ASN A 187 -23.57 -7.67 -6.45
C ASN A 187 -25.08 -7.55 -6.27
N THR A 188 -25.65 -6.40 -6.62
CA THR A 188 -27.08 -6.10 -6.40
C THR A 188 -28.01 -6.58 -7.51
N GLY A 189 -27.52 -7.35 -8.50
CA GLY A 189 -28.32 -7.77 -9.64
C GLY A 189 -28.91 -6.57 -10.40
N LYS A 190 -30.24 -6.54 -10.55
CA LYS A 190 -30.98 -5.46 -11.24
C LYS A 190 -31.78 -4.57 -10.30
N LEU A 191 -31.45 -4.56 -9.02
CA LEU A 191 -32.02 -3.63 -8.05
C LEU A 191 -31.69 -2.19 -8.46
N ILE A 192 -32.66 -1.29 -8.27
CA ILE A 192 -32.48 0.15 -8.50
C ILE A 192 -32.51 0.83 -7.13
N PHE A 193 -31.50 1.64 -6.86
CA PHE A 193 -31.44 2.45 -5.64
C PHE A 193 -31.72 3.90 -6.00
N ARG A 194 -32.67 4.51 -5.29
CA ARG A 194 -33.08 5.91 -5.45
C ARG A 194 -32.31 6.78 -4.44
N ASN A 195 -32.28 8.08 -4.70
CA ASN A 195 -31.79 9.04 -3.72
C ASN A 195 -32.47 8.88 -2.35
N GLU A 196 -31.67 8.90 -1.31
CA GLU A 196 -32.06 8.62 0.07
C GLU A 196 -32.95 9.73 0.62
N SER A 197 -32.55 11.00 0.45
CA SER A 197 -33.26 12.15 0.98
C SER A 197 -34.66 12.31 0.37
N ASP A 198 -34.77 12.13 -0.94
CA ASP A 198 -36.06 12.20 -1.64
C ASP A 198 -37.02 11.11 -1.14
N THR A 199 -36.50 9.88 -0.99
CA THR A 199 -37.33 8.75 -0.57
C THR A 199 -37.72 8.85 0.91
N ILE A 200 -36.82 9.35 1.77
CA ILE A 200 -37.12 9.65 3.18
C ILE A 200 -38.26 10.66 3.27
N ARG A 201 -38.25 11.73 2.47
CA ARG A 201 -39.33 12.73 2.49
C ARG A 201 -40.68 12.14 2.08
N GLU A 202 -40.71 11.35 1.02
CA GLU A 202 -41.92 10.65 0.55
C GLU A 202 -42.50 9.78 1.67
N GLU A 203 -41.66 8.97 2.30
CA GLU A 203 -42.08 8.00 3.30
C GLU A 203 -42.43 8.66 4.64
N ALA A 204 -41.67 9.66 5.09
CA ALA A 204 -41.96 10.45 6.28
C ALA A 204 -43.32 11.14 6.18
N ALA A 205 -43.71 11.63 5.00
CA ALA A 205 -45.04 12.20 4.79
C ALA A 205 -46.17 11.17 5.00
N LEU A 206 -45.97 9.92 4.56
CA LEU A 206 -46.92 8.83 4.76
C LEU A 206 -47.05 8.44 6.23
N LEU A 207 -45.94 8.41 6.96
CA LEU A 207 -45.91 8.11 8.40
C LEU A 207 -46.56 9.24 9.22
N LYS A 208 -46.27 10.50 8.89
CA LYS A 208 -46.89 11.68 9.52
C LYS A 208 -48.40 11.72 9.30
N ALA A 209 -48.87 11.37 8.10
CA ALA A 209 -50.30 11.24 7.82
C ALA A 209 -50.99 10.14 8.66
N GLN A 210 -50.24 9.15 9.15
CA GLN A 210 -50.70 8.09 10.04
C GLN A 210 -50.53 8.43 11.54
N GLY A 211 -50.03 9.63 11.85
CA GLY A 211 -49.89 10.18 13.19
C GLY A 211 -48.55 9.87 13.88
N ALA A 212 -47.55 9.38 13.15
CA ALA A 212 -46.18 9.30 13.67
C ALA A 212 -45.49 10.65 13.45
N ASN A 213 -45.20 11.36 14.54
CA ASN A 213 -44.55 12.67 14.49
C ASN A 213 -43.11 12.66 15.01
N ILE A 214 -42.64 11.51 15.50
CA ILE A 214 -41.22 11.21 15.68
C ILE A 214 -40.82 10.27 14.54
N ILE A 215 -39.80 10.64 13.77
CA ILE A 215 -39.26 9.90 12.62
C ILE A 215 -37.77 9.63 12.82
N ILE A 216 -37.43 8.34 12.88
CA ILE A 216 -36.06 7.83 12.99
C ILE A 216 -35.68 7.18 11.67
N VAL A 217 -34.56 7.60 11.10
CA VAL A 217 -33.97 6.99 9.90
C VAL A 217 -32.90 5.98 10.32
N ILE A 218 -32.98 4.77 9.80
CA ILE A 218 -31.98 3.71 9.93
C ILE A 218 -31.20 3.70 8.63
N SER A 219 -29.99 4.24 8.65
CA SER A 219 -29.21 4.54 7.45
C SER A 219 -27.99 3.64 7.32
N HIS A 220 -27.83 3.04 6.15
CA HIS A 220 -26.61 2.39 5.70
C HIS A 220 -25.97 3.17 4.54
N CYS A 221 -25.71 4.46 4.76
CA CYS A 221 -25.22 5.37 3.71
C CYS A 221 -23.83 5.97 4.02
N GLY A 222 -23.36 5.87 5.26
CA GLY A 222 -22.10 6.47 5.69
C GLY A 222 -22.30 7.86 6.29
N TYR A 223 -21.44 8.20 7.24
CA TYR A 223 -21.58 9.37 8.11
C TYR A 223 -21.66 10.72 7.37
N ASP A 224 -20.98 10.86 6.23
CA ASP A 224 -21.08 12.10 5.45
C ASP A 224 -22.39 12.18 4.66
N VAL A 225 -22.86 11.07 4.10
CA VAL A 225 -24.20 11.00 3.48
C VAL A 225 -25.29 11.18 4.53
N ASP A 226 -25.09 10.69 5.76
CA ASP A 226 -26.01 10.93 6.89
C ASP A 226 -26.14 12.43 7.20
N LYS A 227 -25.05 13.21 7.11
CA LYS A 227 -25.10 14.67 7.24
C LYS A 227 -25.82 15.32 6.07
N ASP A 228 -25.63 14.81 4.85
CA ASP A 228 -26.36 15.30 3.67
C ASP A 228 -27.86 15.01 3.80
N ILE A 229 -28.25 13.83 4.31
CA ILE A 229 -29.64 13.50 4.63
C ILE A 229 -30.19 14.48 5.67
N ALA A 230 -29.46 14.75 6.75
CA ALA A 230 -29.88 15.73 7.75
C ALA A 230 -29.98 17.16 7.16
N ALA A 231 -29.14 17.52 6.20
CA ALA A 231 -29.18 18.82 5.54
C ALA A 231 -30.34 18.96 4.54
N ASN A 232 -30.78 17.87 3.90
CA ASN A 232 -31.77 17.91 2.80
C ASN A 232 -33.18 17.45 3.22
N ALA A 233 -33.29 16.59 4.24
CA ALA A 233 -34.53 16.04 4.77
C ALA A 233 -34.73 16.32 6.27
N GLY A 234 -33.85 17.11 6.90
CA GLY A 234 -33.85 17.36 8.34
C GLY A 234 -35.03 18.15 8.89
N ASP A 235 -35.89 18.74 8.04
CA ASP A 235 -37.17 19.33 8.44
C ASP A 235 -38.27 18.29 8.70
N VAL A 236 -38.06 17.03 8.28
CA VAL A 236 -39.07 15.97 8.44
C VAL A 236 -38.62 14.77 9.26
N ILE A 237 -37.36 14.74 9.71
CA ILE A 237 -36.77 13.66 10.51
C ILE A 237 -36.08 14.22 11.76
N ASP A 238 -35.92 13.38 12.78
CA ASP A 238 -35.41 13.81 14.09
C ASP A 238 -34.10 13.12 14.47
N VAL A 239 -33.94 11.84 14.11
CA VAL A 239 -32.75 11.04 14.42
C VAL A 239 -32.34 10.20 13.22
N ILE A 240 -31.04 10.11 12.96
CA ILE A 240 -30.40 9.20 12.01
C ILE A 240 -29.50 8.24 12.78
N VAL A 241 -29.81 6.94 12.70
CA VAL A 241 -28.95 5.85 13.18
C VAL A 241 -28.19 5.31 11.96
N GLY A 242 -26.94 5.74 11.81
CA GLY A 242 -26.10 5.49 10.65
C GLY A 242 -25.25 4.22 10.74
N SER A 243 -24.59 3.90 9.61
CA SER A 243 -23.71 2.73 9.42
C SER A 243 -22.77 2.95 8.21
N HIS A 244 -22.16 1.91 7.66
CA HIS A 244 -21.33 1.86 6.45
C HIS A 244 -19.90 2.43 6.60
N SER A 245 -19.77 3.62 7.16
CA SER A 245 -18.47 4.32 7.29
C SER A 245 -17.67 3.94 8.55
N HIS A 246 -18.16 2.97 9.33
CA HIS A 246 -17.55 2.45 10.56
C HIS A 246 -17.23 3.55 11.59
N THR A 247 -18.01 4.63 11.58
CA THR A 247 -17.63 5.86 12.29
C THR A 247 -17.83 5.69 13.78
N PHE A 248 -16.74 5.89 14.53
CA PHE A 248 -16.83 5.98 15.99
C PHE A 248 -17.11 7.43 16.37
N LEU A 249 -18.25 7.67 17.00
CA LEU A 249 -18.63 8.97 17.55
C LEU A 249 -18.56 8.90 19.09
N TYR A 250 -17.99 9.93 19.72
CA TYR A 250 -17.92 10.01 21.18
C TYR A 250 -17.74 11.46 21.65
N THR A 251 -18.38 11.83 22.76
CA THR A 251 -18.24 13.14 23.40
C THR A 251 -17.48 12.99 24.72
N GLY A 252 -16.31 13.60 24.84
CA GLY A 252 -15.44 13.48 26.03
C GLY A 252 -14.33 12.45 25.83
N ASP A 253 -13.85 11.85 26.94
CA ASP A 253 -12.78 10.86 26.91
C ASP A 253 -13.32 9.49 26.48
N PRO A 254 -12.88 8.92 25.33
CA PRO A 254 -13.42 7.66 24.83
C PRO A 254 -13.04 6.47 25.74
N PRO A 255 -13.93 5.49 25.93
CA PRO A 255 -13.74 4.37 26.86
C PRO A 255 -12.85 3.24 26.31
N GLY A 256 -12.47 3.31 25.04
CA GLY A 256 -11.65 2.31 24.36
C GLY A 256 -10.49 2.95 23.58
N PRO A 257 -9.69 2.13 22.87
CA PRO A 257 -8.48 2.60 22.18
C PRO A 257 -8.76 3.39 20.89
N HIS A 258 -10.02 3.47 20.46
CA HIS A 258 -10.42 4.08 19.20
C HIS A 258 -10.59 5.60 19.35
N SER A 259 -10.16 6.34 18.33
CA SER A 259 -10.31 7.80 18.29
C SER A 259 -11.65 8.19 17.67
N PRO A 260 -12.43 9.09 18.29
CA PRO A 260 -13.71 9.52 17.74
C PRO A 260 -13.52 10.46 16.55
N ALA A 261 -14.37 10.29 15.52
CA ALA A 261 -14.41 11.16 14.35
C ALA A 261 -15.29 12.41 14.57
N GLY A 262 -16.11 12.41 15.62
CA GLY A 262 -17.03 13.49 15.96
C GLY A 262 -17.76 13.22 17.28
N PRO A 263 -18.57 14.18 17.75
CA PRO A 263 -19.35 14.03 18.97
C PRO A 263 -20.45 12.97 18.80
N TYR A 264 -20.82 12.32 19.90
CA TYR A 264 -21.99 11.45 19.97
C TYR A 264 -23.07 12.12 20.85
N PRO A 265 -24.30 12.30 20.33
CA PRO A 265 -24.63 12.33 18.91
C PRO A 265 -23.95 13.51 18.21
N THR A 266 -23.84 13.43 16.89
CA THR A 266 -23.53 14.61 16.06
C THR A 266 -24.81 15.37 15.79
N GLU A 267 -24.78 16.67 16.04
CA GLU A 267 -25.94 17.53 15.87
C GLU A 267 -25.87 18.28 14.53
N VAL A 268 -26.95 18.24 13.78
CA VAL A 268 -27.14 19.03 12.57
C VAL A 268 -28.40 19.87 12.73
N VAL A 269 -28.27 21.19 12.55
CA VAL A 269 -29.42 22.11 12.53
C VAL A 269 -29.78 22.37 11.08
N HIS A 270 -30.95 21.87 10.68
CA HIS A 270 -31.49 22.07 9.33
C HIS A 270 -31.79 23.56 9.08
N SER A 271 -31.86 23.97 7.82
CA SER A 271 -32.13 25.37 7.42
C SER A 271 -33.46 25.94 7.96
N THR A 272 -34.41 25.08 8.34
CA THR A 272 -35.68 25.44 9.00
C THR A 272 -35.53 25.71 10.50
N GLY A 273 -34.36 25.46 11.08
CA GLY A 273 -34.10 25.49 12.53
C GLY A 273 -34.38 24.17 13.24
N HIS A 274 -34.85 23.13 12.53
CA HIS A 274 -35.12 21.82 13.10
C HIS A 274 -33.81 21.07 13.43
N ARG A 275 -33.77 20.40 14.58
CA ARG A 275 -32.56 19.73 15.11
C ARG A 275 -32.61 18.25 14.79
N VAL A 276 -31.55 17.74 14.15
CA VAL A 276 -31.38 16.33 13.80
C VAL A 276 -30.16 15.77 14.54
N LEU A 277 -30.32 14.59 15.14
CA LEU A 277 -29.23 13.86 15.81
C LEU A 277 -28.74 12.71 14.95
N ILE A 278 -27.43 12.60 14.75
CA ILE A 278 -26.79 11.50 13.99
C ILE A 278 -25.95 10.65 14.95
N VAL A 279 -26.12 9.34 14.91
CA VAL A 279 -25.33 8.38 15.71
C VAL A 279 -24.79 7.24 14.86
N GLN A 280 -23.58 6.78 15.20
CA GLN A 280 -22.96 5.53 14.75
C GLN A 280 -22.17 4.93 15.91
N ALA A 281 -21.97 3.60 15.91
CA ALA A 281 -21.29 2.86 16.98
C ALA A 281 -20.05 2.09 16.47
N SER A 282 -19.23 2.73 15.63
CA SER A 282 -18.04 2.11 15.02
C SER A 282 -18.40 0.90 14.15
N ALA A 283 -17.83 -0.28 14.40
CA ALA A 283 -18.08 -1.54 13.69
C ALA A 283 -17.63 -2.74 14.54
N TYR A 284 -17.80 -3.96 14.01
CA TYR A 284 -17.18 -5.20 14.51
C TYR A 284 -17.59 -5.61 15.93
N ALA A 285 -18.79 -5.22 16.35
CA ALA A 285 -19.27 -5.43 17.73
C ALA A 285 -18.37 -4.79 18.81
N ARG A 286 -17.56 -3.78 18.46
CA ARG A 286 -16.68 -3.09 19.43
C ARG A 286 -17.46 -2.24 20.42
N TYR A 287 -18.59 -1.69 19.98
CA TYR A 287 -19.44 -0.83 20.78
C TYR A 287 -20.92 -1.18 20.58
N VAL A 288 -21.72 -0.89 21.61
CA VAL A 288 -23.19 -0.82 21.51
C VAL A 288 -23.58 0.63 21.67
N GLY A 289 -24.25 1.19 20.68
CA GLY A 289 -24.79 2.54 20.74
C GLY A 289 -25.93 2.62 21.75
N ASN A 290 -25.95 3.69 22.54
CA ASN A 290 -26.98 3.97 23.53
C ASN A 290 -27.25 5.48 23.58
N LEU A 291 -28.37 5.91 23.00
CA LEU A 291 -28.82 7.30 22.99
C LEU A 291 -30.22 7.38 23.59
N VAL A 292 -30.44 8.24 24.58
CA VAL A 292 -31.78 8.63 25.02
C VAL A 292 -32.09 10.00 24.44
N VAL A 293 -33.20 10.10 23.71
CA VAL A 293 -33.68 11.36 23.13
C VAL A 293 -34.99 11.74 23.78
N TYR A 294 -35.12 13.01 24.18
CA TYR A 294 -36.33 13.56 24.76
C TYR A 294 -37.03 14.40 23.69
N PHE A 295 -38.30 14.08 23.44
CA PHE A 295 -39.12 14.74 22.42
C PHE A 295 -40.26 15.55 23.05
N ASP A 296 -40.64 16.66 22.43
CA ASP A 296 -41.83 17.40 22.83
C ASP A 296 -43.14 16.79 22.26
N ASP A 297 -44.26 17.47 22.50
CA ASP A 297 -45.58 17.06 22.00
C ASP A 297 -45.69 17.11 20.47
N ASN A 298 -44.86 17.91 19.79
CA ASN A 298 -44.80 17.97 18.31
C ASN A 298 -43.92 16.86 17.72
N GLY A 299 -43.04 16.27 18.53
CA GLY A 299 -42.05 15.29 18.09
C GLY A 299 -40.66 15.89 17.87
N ASP A 300 -40.45 17.15 18.24
CA ASP A 300 -39.18 17.84 18.07
C ASP A 300 -38.20 17.47 19.20
N VAL A 301 -36.91 17.35 18.89
CA VAL A 301 -35.85 17.01 19.87
C VAL A 301 -35.60 18.17 20.84
N VAL A 302 -35.85 17.95 22.14
CA VAL A 302 -35.59 18.96 23.20
C VAL A 302 -34.26 18.73 23.92
N ASP A 303 -33.93 17.48 24.23
CA ASP A 303 -32.67 17.12 24.89
C ASP A 303 -32.24 15.71 24.50
N PHE A 304 -30.99 15.36 24.80
CA PHE A 304 -30.48 14.00 24.66
C PHE A 304 -29.41 13.68 25.69
N GLU A 305 -29.14 12.40 25.89
CA GLU A 305 -27.98 11.92 26.61
C GLU A 305 -27.59 10.51 26.16
N GLY A 306 -26.36 10.10 26.48
CA GLY A 306 -25.87 8.76 26.17
C GLY A 306 -24.52 8.77 25.47
N ALA A 307 -23.99 7.57 25.26
CA ALA A 307 -22.73 7.33 24.60
C ALA A 307 -22.64 5.84 24.18
N PRO A 308 -21.85 5.49 23.16
CA PRO A 308 -21.55 4.10 22.86
C PRO A 308 -20.81 3.42 24.00
N LEU A 309 -21.24 2.21 24.36
CA LEU A 309 -20.63 1.39 25.40
C LEU A 309 -19.57 0.48 24.78
N TYR A 310 -18.33 0.54 25.29
CA TYR A 310 -17.23 -0.29 24.82
C TYR A 310 -17.40 -1.74 25.29
N MET A 311 -17.29 -2.69 24.35
CA MET A 311 -17.42 -4.11 24.61
C MET A 311 -16.08 -4.69 25.10
N GLY A 312 -15.63 -4.24 26.27
CA GLY A 312 -14.41 -4.69 26.92
C GLY A 312 -14.47 -6.14 27.42
N GLN A 313 -13.32 -6.65 27.89
CA GLN A 313 -13.22 -8.00 28.46
C GLN A 313 -14.08 -8.22 29.70
N ASP A 314 -14.32 -7.14 30.44
CA ASP A 314 -15.10 -7.08 31.66
C ASP A 314 -16.62 -7.17 31.43
N VAL A 315 -17.07 -6.94 30.18
CA VAL A 315 -18.48 -7.08 29.82
C VAL A 315 -18.85 -8.58 29.78
N PRO A 316 -19.85 -9.01 30.56
CA PRO A 316 -20.33 -10.40 30.55
C PRO A 316 -20.83 -10.85 29.17
N GLN A 317 -20.80 -12.16 28.94
CA GLN A 317 -21.26 -12.78 27.70
C GLN A 317 -22.62 -13.46 27.90
N ASP A 318 -23.51 -13.28 26.92
CA ASP A 318 -24.82 -13.92 26.90
C ASP A 318 -24.71 -15.44 26.74
N GLN A 319 -25.34 -16.20 27.63
CA GLN A 319 -25.21 -17.65 27.68
C GLN A 319 -26.01 -18.36 26.58
N ASP A 320 -27.11 -17.78 26.11
CA ASP A 320 -27.91 -18.39 25.03
C ASP A 320 -27.16 -18.26 23.71
N VAL A 321 -26.54 -17.10 23.47
CA VAL A 321 -25.68 -16.88 22.29
C VAL A 321 -24.47 -17.80 22.32
N LEU A 322 -23.79 -17.90 23.47
CA LEU A 322 -22.66 -18.84 23.60
C LEU A 322 -23.08 -20.28 23.29
N ALA A 323 -24.25 -20.73 23.79
CA ALA A 323 -24.76 -22.06 23.50
C ALA A 323 -25.07 -22.26 22.01
N ALA A 324 -25.67 -21.27 21.35
CA ALA A 324 -25.98 -21.31 19.92
C ALA A 324 -24.73 -21.28 19.04
N MET A 325 -23.65 -20.65 19.50
CA MET A 325 -22.38 -20.60 18.76
C MET A 325 -21.65 -21.94 18.71
N VAL A 326 -21.81 -22.83 19.71
CA VAL A 326 -21.03 -24.07 19.83
C VAL A 326 -21.06 -24.95 18.57
N PRO A 327 -22.21 -25.27 17.95
CA PRO A 327 -22.25 -26.14 16.78
C PRO A 327 -21.50 -25.54 15.58
N TRP A 328 -21.61 -24.22 15.40
CA TRP A 328 -20.94 -23.49 14.34
C TRP A 328 -19.42 -23.41 14.58
N GLN A 329 -19.02 -23.14 15.83
CA GLN A 329 -17.60 -23.09 16.23
C GLN A 329 -16.86 -24.38 15.87
N VAL A 330 -17.48 -25.55 16.07
CA VAL A 330 -16.85 -26.84 15.73
C VAL A 330 -16.49 -26.94 14.25
N GLU A 331 -17.40 -26.54 13.36
CA GLU A 331 -17.18 -26.61 11.91
C GLU A 331 -16.23 -25.51 11.43
N ILE A 332 -16.33 -24.31 12.01
CA ILE A 332 -15.49 -23.16 11.68
C ILE A 332 -14.05 -23.40 12.12
N ASP A 333 -13.83 -23.85 13.36
CA ASP A 333 -12.51 -24.11 13.94
C ASP A 333 -11.72 -25.16 13.16
N LYS A 334 -12.43 -26.17 12.62
CA LYS A 334 -11.83 -27.25 11.84
C LYS A 334 -11.04 -26.74 10.65
N LYS A 335 -11.52 -25.67 9.99
CA LYS A 335 -10.83 -25.02 8.87
C LYS A 335 -10.01 -23.83 9.34
N GLY A 336 -10.54 -23.03 10.25
CA GLY A 336 -9.96 -21.77 10.71
C GLY A 336 -8.58 -21.91 11.35
N LYS A 337 -8.32 -23.01 12.09
CA LYS A 337 -7.06 -23.24 12.80
C LYS A 337 -5.95 -23.84 11.93
N GLU A 338 -6.20 -24.12 10.66
CA GLU A 338 -5.19 -24.61 9.74
C GLU A 338 -4.12 -23.52 9.53
N VAL A 339 -2.85 -23.84 9.81
CA VAL A 339 -1.72 -22.92 9.59
C VAL A 339 -1.35 -22.90 8.12
N ILE A 340 -1.51 -21.74 7.50
CA ILE A 340 -1.25 -21.49 6.07
C ILE A 340 0.17 -20.93 5.83
N GLY A 341 0.77 -20.34 6.85
CA GLY A 341 2.13 -19.79 6.74
C GLY A 341 2.56 -19.09 8.02
N SER A 342 3.60 -18.25 7.90
CA SER A 342 4.02 -17.37 9.00
C SER A 342 4.59 -16.06 8.45
N THR A 343 4.52 -15.00 9.24
CA THR A 343 5.12 -13.70 8.93
C THR A 343 6.06 -13.23 10.06
N LYS A 344 7.17 -12.58 9.70
CA LYS A 344 8.14 -11.99 10.66
C LYS A 344 7.88 -10.51 10.93
N VAL A 345 6.98 -9.90 10.18
CA VAL A 345 6.63 -8.48 10.24
C VAL A 345 5.12 -8.36 10.36
N ASP A 346 4.66 -7.27 10.96
CA ASP A 346 3.24 -6.90 10.91
C ASP A 346 2.93 -6.38 9.49
N LEU A 347 1.88 -6.90 8.88
CA LEU A 347 1.34 -6.43 7.60
C LEU A 347 0.17 -5.48 7.91
N THR A 348 0.43 -4.18 7.83
CA THR A 348 -0.48 -3.14 8.31
C THR A 348 -1.35 -2.59 7.18
N LYS A 349 -2.57 -2.17 7.54
CA LYS A 349 -3.51 -1.51 6.62
C LYS A 349 -3.48 0.01 6.72
N ASP A 350 -3.08 0.56 7.87
CA ASP A 350 -3.27 1.97 8.24
C ASP A 350 -2.70 2.96 7.21
N ASP A 351 -1.55 2.62 6.60
CA ASP A 351 -0.87 3.47 5.61
C ASP A 351 -1.43 3.33 4.18
N CYS A 352 -2.29 2.34 3.92
CA CYS A 352 -2.74 2.02 2.57
C CYS A 352 -3.54 3.17 1.94
N ALA A 353 -4.21 4.00 2.75
CA ALA A 353 -5.01 5.13 2.26
C ALA A 353 -4.15 6.32 1.84
N GLN A 354 -3.01 6.56 2.50
CA GLN A 354 -2.13 7.70 2.21
C GLN A 354 -1.00 7.35 1.22
N GLY A 355 -0.69 6.06 1.03
CA GLY A 355 0.37 5.64 0.12
C GLY A 355 0.54 4.13 0.00
N GLU A 356 1.79 3.69 -0.11
CA GLU A 356 2.15 2.26 -0.15
C GLU A 356 2.03 1.64 1.24
N CYS A 357 1.42 0.46 1.31
CA CYS A 357 1.42 -0.36 2.51
C CYS A 357 1.93 -1.77 2.22
N ASN A 358 2.56 -2.40 3.22
CA ASN A 358 3.16 -3.71 3.03
C ASN A 358 2.12 -4.85 2.93
N LEU A 359 0.93 -4.70 3.54
CA LEU A 359 -0.19 -5.63 3.33
C LEU A 359 -0.64 -5.63 1.87
N GLY A 360 -0.77 -4.44 1.27
CA GLY A 360 -1.09 -4.27 -0.14
C GLY A 360 -0.03 -4.88 -1.07
N ASN A 361 1.24 -4.69 -0.75
CA ASN A 361 2.34 -5.30 -1.50
C ASN A 361 2.26 -6.83 -1.49
N PHE A 362 2.10 -7.41 -0.29
CA PHE A 362 1.97 -8.85 -0.12
C PHE A 362 0.78 -9.42 -0.90
N PHE A 363 -0.39 -8.75 -0.82
CA PHE A 363 -1.59 -9.17 -1.53
C PHE A 363 -1.40 -9.14 -3.05
N CYS A 364 -0.91 -8.02 -3.59
CA CYS A 364 -0.70 -7.87 -5.02
C CYS A 364 0.35 -8.85 -5.56
N ASP A 365 1.37 -9.18 -4.77
CA ASP A 365 2.37 -10.18 -5.14
C ASP A 365 1.78 -11.58 -5.18
N ALA A 366 0.89 -11.93 -4.24
CA ALA A 366 0.16 -13.20 -4.27
C ALA A 366 -0.70 -13.33 -5.54
N MET A 367 -1.39 -12.25 -5.92
CA MET A 367 -2.17 -12.21 -7.15
C MET A 367 -1.29 -12.43 -8.38
N VAL A 368 -0.20 -11.67 -8.55
CA VAL A 368 0.70 -11.83 -9.69
C VAL A 368 1.31 -13.24 -9.72
N HIS A 369 1.73 -13.76 -8.55
CA HIS A 369 2.30 -15.09 -8.43
C HIS A 369 1.38 -16.19 -8.98
N SER A 370 0.06 -16.08 -8.76
CA SER A 370 -0.93 -17.05 -9.27
C SER A 370 -0.95 -17.17 -10.80
N PHE A 371 -0.58 -16.11 -11.53
CA PHE A 371 -0.55 -16.10 -12.99
C PHE A 371 0.85 -16.37 -13.56
N VAL A 372 1.92 -16.03 -12.83
CA VAL A 372 3.30 -16.23 -13.31
C VAL A 372 3.57 -17.71 -13.64
N GLY A 373 3.06 -18.64 -12.84
CA GLY A 373 3.22 -20.08 -13.08
C GLY A 373 2.43 -20.63 -14.29
N MET A 374 1.60 -19.82 -14.95
CA MET A 374 0.81 -20.26 -16.10
C MET A 374 1.53 -20.10 -17.45
N ALA A 375 2.62 -19.34 -17.50
CA ALA A 375 3.40 -19.16 -18.73
C ALA A 375 4.24 -20.42 -19.02
N PRO A 376 4.16 -21.01 -20.23
CA PRO A 376 5.01 -22.13 -20.62
C PRO A 376 6.50 -21.78 -20.55
N PHE A 377 7.33 -22.71 -20.07
CA PHE A 377 8.79 -22.56 -20.04
C PHE A 377 9.45 -22.34 -21.42
N GLU A 378 8.73 -22.68 -22.50
CA GLU A 378 9.21 -22.55 -23.87
C GLU A 378 9.05 -21.13 -24.44
N ASP A 379 8.27 -20.26 -23.78
CA ASP A 379 8.05 -18.89 -24.21
C ASP A 379 9.25 -18.00 -23.87
N LYS A 380 9.56 -17.04 -24.75
CA LYS A 380 10.61 -16.03 -24.52
C LYS A 380 10.25 -15.04 -23.41
N ALA A 381 8.96 -14.81 -23.22
CA ALA A 381 8.44 -13.99 -22.14
C ALA A 381 8.42 -14.81 -20.85
N TRP A 382 8.93 -14.25 -19.75
CA TRP A 382 8.98 -14.96 -18.47
C TRP A 382 7.60 -15.05 -17.79
N THR A 383 6.65 -14.22 -18.21
CA THR A 383 5.24 -14.31 -17.80
C THR A 383 4.34 -13.62 -18.82
N ASN A 384 3.04 -13.93 -18.77
CA ASN A 384 2.01 -13.15 -19.47
C ASN A 384 1.34 -12.08 -18.58
N VAL A 385 1.49 -12.15 -17.25
CA VAL A 385 0.92 -11.19 -16.30
C VAL A 385 2.04 -10.75 -15.36
N SER A 386 2.53 -9.54 -15.55
CA SER A 386 3.71 -9.03 -14.83
C SER A 386 3.37 -8.02 -13.74
N ALA A 387 2.11 -7.59 -13.68
CA ALA A 387 1.62 -6.54 -12.80
C ALA A 387 0.22 -6.87 -12.26
N GLY A 388 -0.11 -6.33 -11.09
CA GLY A 388 -1.43 -6.44 -10.49
C GLY A 388 -1.77 -5.22 -9.65
N LEU A 389 -3.07 -5.00 -9.47
CA LEU A 389 -3.62 -3.88 -8.68
C LEU A 389 -4.78 -4.34 -7.81
N MET A 390 -4.87 -3.74 -6.63
CA MET A 390 -5.88 -4.07 -5.61
C MET A 390 -6.32 -2.80 -4.89
N ASN A 391 -7.62 -2.60 -4.69
CA ASN A 391 -8.15 -1.49 -3.92
C ASN A 391 -8.05 -1.80 -2.42
N ILE A 392 -7.81 -0.76 -1.63
CA ILE A 392 -7.62 -0.93 -0.19
C ILE A 392 -8.90 -1.37 0.55
N GLY A 393 -10.08 -1.14 -0.05
CA GLY A 393 -11.37 -1.58 0.49
C GLY A 393 -11.49 -3.10 0.58
N GLY A 394 -10.80 -3.82 -0.31
CA GLY A 394 -10.71 -5.27 -0.28
C GLY A 394 -9.77 -5.83 0.81
N LEU A 395 -8.94 -4.99 1.45
CA LEU A 395 -8.08 -5.33 2.58
C LEU A 395 -8.78 -4.90 3.88
N ARG A 396 -9.17 -5.85 4.73
CA ARG A 396 -10.08 -5.57 5.85
C ARG A 396 -9.36 -5.35 7.17
N VAL A 397 -8.53 -6.29 7.58
CA VAL A 397 -7.78 -6.26 8.85
C VAL A 397 -6.29 -6.49 8.61
N PRO A 398 -5.40 -5.98 9.48
CA PRO A 398 -3.97 -6.28 9.40
C PRO A 398 -3.68 -7.78 9.69
N LEU A 399 -2.47 -8.21 9.36
CA LEU A 399 -1.93 -9.52 9.76
C LEU A 399 -0.74 -9.32 10.68
N THR A 400 -0.82 -9.82 11.90
CA THR A 400 0.23 -9.69 12.91
C THR A 400 1.36 -10.70 12.71
N ARG A 401 2.56 -10.36 13.18
CA ARG A 401 3.72 -11.26 13.21
C ARG A 401 3.41 -12.57 13.94
N GLY A 402 3.70 -13.69 13.30
CA GLY A 402 3.42 -15.00 13.88
C GLY A 402 2.98 -16.03 12.85
N ASN A 403 2.30 -17.06 13.31
CA ASN A 403 1.66 -18.04 12.43
C ASN A 403 0.40 -17.41 11.83
N LEU A 404 0.23 -17.60 10.52
CA LEU A 404 -0.97 -17.16 9.82
C LEU A 404 -1.86 -18.37 9.58
N THR A 405 -3.08 -18.30 10.09
CA THR A 405 -4.08 -19.35 9.93
C THR A 405 -5.00 -19.06 8.75
N TYR A 406 -5.83 -20.03 8.36
CA TYR A 406 -6.87 -19.82 7.34
C TYR A 406 -7.84 -18.72 7.78
N ALA A 407 -8.18 -18.67 9.07
CA ALA A 407 -9.01 -17.61 9.63
C ALA A 407 -8.37 -16.23 9.48
N HIS A 408 -7.05 -16.09 9.68
CA HIS A 408 -6.35 -14.82 9.46
C HIS A 408 -6.47 -14.35 8.01
N MET A 409 -6.27 -15.25 7.04
CA MET A 409 -6.36 -14.90 5.61
C MET A 409 -7.77 -14.48 5.20
N VAL A 410 -8.79 -15.21 5.66
CA VAL A 410 -10.20 -14.89 5.37
C VAL A 410 -10.61 -13.57 6.03
N SER A 411 -10.28 -13.35 7.30
CA SER A 411 -10.61 -12.09 7.98
C SER A 411 -9.96 -10.88 7.30
N MET A 412 -8.76 -11.05 6.71
CA MET A 412 -8.05 -10.02 5.96
C MET A 412 -8.69 -9.74 4.58
N SER A 413 -9.14 -10.77 3.86
CA SER A 413 -9.79 -10.63 2.55
C SER A 413 -10.95 -11.63 2.39
N PRO A 414 -12.15 -11.27 2.85
CA PRO A 414 -13.25 -12.22 3.03
C PRO A 414 -14.13 -12.40 1.77
N PHE A 415 -13.86 -11.63 0.71
CA PHE A 415 -14.77 -11.51 -0.45
C PHE A 415 -14.74 -12.69 -1.41
N GLU A 416 -13.69 -13.51 -1.40
CA GLU A 416 -13.52 -14.64 -2.32
C GLU A 416 -13.61 -14.22 -3.80
N ASN A 417 -13.11 -13.02 -4.13
CA ASN A 417 -13.18 -12.51 -5.50
C ASN A 417 -12.40 -13.41 -6.44
N THR A 418 -12.87 -13.55 -7.68
CA THR A 418 -12.10 -14.25 -8.71
C THR A 418 -11.00 -13.34 -9.23
N LEU A 419 -9.74 -13.79 -9.25
CA LEU A 419 -8.68 -13.00 -9.88
C LEU A 419 -8.83 -13.04 -11.40
N VAL A 420 -8.75 -11.87 -12.03
CA VAL A 420 -8.93 -11.72 -13.48
C VAL A 420 -7.69 -11.08 -14.08
N ALA A 421 -7.10 -11.76 -15.07
CA ALA A 421 -6.08 -11.19 -15.92
C ALA A 421 -6.71 -10.63 -17.20
N TYR A 422 -6.39 -9.39 -17.55
CA TYR A 422 -6.95 -8.68 -18.69
C TYR A 422 -5.96 -7.65 -19.24
N SER A 423 -6.20 -7.21 -20.46
CA SER A 423 -5.35 -6.29 -21.20
C SER A 423 -5.99 -4.91 -21.31
N LEU A 424 -5.24 -3.87 -20.96
CA LEU A 424 -5.63 -2.46 -21.06
C LEU A 424 -4.55 -1.61 -21.72
N PRO A 425 -4.91 -0.55 -22.45
CA PRO A 425 -3.98 0.50 -22.82
C PRO A 425 -3.37 1.15 -21.57
N GLY A 426 -2.11 1.56 -21.66
CA GLY A 426 -1.45 2.30 -20.58
C GLY A 426 -2.22 3.53 -20.09
N SER A 427 -2.91 4.24 -20.99
CA SER A 427 -3.77 5.37 -20.64
C SER A 427 -4.89 5.02 -19.65
N LYS A 428 -5.52 3.84 -19.80
CA LYS A 428 -6.58 3.37 -18.90
C LYS A 428 -6.04 2.98 -17.52
N ILE A 429 -4.80 2.51 -17.46
CA ILE A 429 -4.09 2.24 -16.20
C ILE A 429 -3.79 3.55 -15.46
N VAL A 430 -3.38 4.60 -16.19
CA VAL A 430 -3.18 5.94 -15.61
C VAL A 430 -4.51 6.53 -15.14
N GLU A 431 -5.59 6.38 -15.91
CA GLU A 431 -6.94 6.81 -15.52
C GLU A 431 -7.39 6.16 -14.20
N ALA A 432 -7.14 4.86 -14.02
CA ALA A 432 -7.40 4.18 -12.75
C ALA A 432 -6.56 4.77 -11.59
N MET A 433 -5.29 5.11 -11.81
CA MET A 433 -4.45 5.74 -10.78
C MET A 433 -4.91 7.17 -10.44
N GLU A 434 -5.38 7.94 -11.41
CA GLU A 434 -5.98 9.25 -11.17
C GLU A 434 -7.27 9.14 -10.36
N HIS A 435 -8.11 8.15 -10.66
CA HIS A 435 -9.31 7.84 -9.87
C HIS A 435 -8.97 7.44 -8.44
N ALA A 436 -7.95 6.58 -8.27
CA ALA A 436 -7.45 6.17 -6.95
C ALA A 436 -7.02 7.36 -6.08
N ALA A 437 -6.42 8.39 -6.70
CA ALA A 437 -5.98 9.60 -6.01
C ALA A 437 -7.07 10.69 -5.89
N SER A 438 -8.28 10.48 -6.44
CA SER A 438 -9.29 11.53 -6.59
C SER A 438 -9.86 12.06 -5.27
N LYS A 439 -9.91 11.21 -4.23
CA LYS A 439 -10.49 11.55 -2.92
C LYS A 439 -9.54 12.29 -1.98
N VAL A 440 -8.28 12.47 -2.39
CA VAL A 440 -7.34 13.33 -1.65
C VAL A 440 -7.76 14.79 -1.83
N ASP A 441 -7.95 15.50 -0.73
CA ASP A 441 -8.29 16.93 -0.69
C ASP A 441 -7.42 17.61 0.37
N LEU A 442 -6.33 18.23 -0.08
CA LEU A 442 -5.40 18.92 0.82
C LEU A 442 -5.99 20.20 1.42
N GLU A 443 -6.98 20.82 0.79
CA GLU A 443 -7.65 22.02 1.32
C GLU A 443 -8.54 21.65 2.51
N GLN A 444 -9.17 20.48 2.46
CA GLN A 444 -9.98 19.92 3.54
C GLN A 444 -9.19 19.01 4.50
N ASN A 445 -7.86 18.99 4.40
CA ASN A 445 -6.96 18.18 5.23
C ASN A 445 -7.20 16.65 5.09
N THR A 446 -7.75 16.22 3.96
CA THR A 446 -7.92 14.80 3.58
C THR A 446 -6.68 14.34 2.82
N THR A 447 -5.74 13.72 3.53
CA THR A 447 -4.41 13.35 2.99
C THR A 447 -4.35 11.93 2.40
N GLY A 448 -5.47 11.22 2.33
CA GLY A 448 -5.56 9.85 1.82
C GLY A 448 -6.84 9.61 1.04
N SER A 449 -6.90 8.50 0.33
CA SER A 449 -8.06 8.09 -0.44
C SER A 449 -8.56 6.73 0.03
N TYR A 450 -9.84 6.64 0.38
CA TYR A 450 -10.48 5.39 0.80
C TYR A 450 -10.64 4.39 -0.36
N ILE A 451 -10.50 4.84 -1.60
CA ILE A 451 -10.48 4.02 -2.82
C ILE A 451 -9.07 3.86 -3.40
N ASN A 452 -7.99 4.10 -2.64
CA ASN A 452 -6.62 4.00 -3.17
C ASN A 452 -6.30 2.58 -3.72
N LEU A 453 -5.31 2.49 -4.61
CA LEU A 453 -4.79 1.24 -5.17
C LEU A 453 -3.41 0.90 -4.61
N GLN A 454 -3.20 -0.39 -4.37
CA GLN A 454 -1.91 -1.03 -4.10
C GLN A 454 -1.47 -1.83 -5.32
N PHE A 455 -0.16 -2.09 -5.46
CA PHE A 455 0.39 -2.61 -6.71
C PHE A 455 1.42 -3.72 -6.53
N SER A 456 1.52 -4.58 -7.54
CA SER A 456 2.70 -5.40 -7.83
C SER A 456 3.14 -5.15 -9.27
N GLY A 457 4.46 -5.11 -9.50
CA GLY A 457 5.01 -4.88 -10.85
C GLY A 457 4.75 -3.49 -11.44
N ILE A 458 4.25 -2.54 -10.64
CA ILE A 458 4.02 -1.14 -11.02
C ILE A 458 4.69 -0.24 -9.98
N ARG A 459 5.29 0.86 -10.46
CA ARG A 459 5.79 1.96 -9.64
C ARG A 459 5.15 3.26 -10.09
N VAL A 460 4.40 3.91 -9.21
CA VAL A 460 3.73 5.19 -9.47
C VAL A 460 4.27 6.28 -8.56
N LYS A 461 4.42 7.48 -9.12
CA LYS A 461 4.67 8.70 -8.37
C LYS A 461 3.46 9.62 -8.49
N TYR A 462 2.96 10.09 -7.35
CA TYR A 462 1.86 11.04 -7.27
C TYR A 462 2.34 12.43 -6.87
N ASP A 463 1.65 13.44 -7.36
CA ASP A 463 1.75 14.84 -6.97
C ASP A 463 0.34 15.36 -6.63
N TYR A 464 -0.02 15.30 -5.35
CA TYR A 464 -1.36 15.66 -4.88
C TYR A 464 -1.62 17.18 -4.88
N THR A 465 -0.59 18.01 -5.12
CA THR A 465 -0.76 19.46 -5.30
C THR A 465 -1.42 19.81 -6.64
N LYS A 466 -1.42 18.87 -7.59
CA LYS A 466 -2.05 19.05 -8.89
C LYS A 466 -3.57 18.83 -8.83
N PRO A 467 -4.32 19.44 -9.76
CA PRO A 467 -5.76 19.20 -9.89
C PRO A 467 -6.09 17.70 -10.03
N VAL A 468 -7.24 17.30 -9.48
CA VAL A 468 -7.80 15.94 -9.66
C VAL A 468 -7.81 15.58 -11.15
N GLY A 469 -7.33 14.38 -11.51
CA GLY A 469 -7.16 13.95 -12.90
C GLY A 469 -5.82 14.34 -13.53
N SER A 470 -4.91 14.96 -12.79
CA SER A 470 -3.53 15.26 -13.24
C SER A 470 -2.49 15.03 -12.14
N ARG A 471 -2.77 14.14 -11.19
CA ARG A 471 -1.94 13.85 -10.01
C ARG A 471 -0.91 12.76 -10.27
N VAL A 472 -1.06 11.94 -11.30
CA VAL A 472 -0.07 10.93 -11.69
C VAL A 472 1.12 11.63 -12.35
N ASN A 473 2.26 11.67 -11.67
CA ASN A 473 3.48 12.30 -12.17
C ASN A 473 4.28 11.38 -13.11
N SER A 474 4.47 10.12 -12.73
CA SER A 474 5.18 9.14 -13.54
C SER A 474 4.76 7.72 -13.18
N VAL A 475 4.69 6.82 -14.18
CA VAL A 475 4.42 5.40 -13.99
C VAL A 475 5.47 4.55 -14.69
N SER A 476 5.99 3.56 -14.00
CA SER A 476 6.82 2.49 -14.57
C SER A 476 6.18 1.14 -14.35
N VAL A 477 6.22 0.26 -15.35
CA VAL A 477 5.67 -1.10 -15.28
C VAL A 477 6.76 -2.12 -15.55
N ARG A 478 6.76 -3.23 -14.80
CA ARG A 478 7.66 -4.36 -15.00
C ARG A 478 7.36 -5.02 -16.36
N CYS A 479 8.37 -5.19 -17.21
CA CYS A 479 8.17 -5.85 -18.50
C CYS A 479 7.82 -7.33 -18.32
N ALA A 480 6.83 -7.82 -19.08
CA ALA A 480 6.46 -9.23 -19.17
C ALA A 480 7.27 -9.96 -20.26
N ASP A 481 7.41 -9.32 -21.42
CA ASP A 481 8.14 -9.84 -22.59
C ASP A 481 9.58 -9.29 -22.60
N CYS A 482 10.41 -9.81 -21.70
CA CYS A 482 11.83 -9.46 -21.59
C CYS A 482 12.59 -10.61 -20.90
N GLU A 483 13.86 -10.83 -21.25
CA GLU A 483 14.64 -11.94 -20.65
C GLU A 483 14.93 -11.71 -19.16
N VAL A 484 15.07 -10.45 -18.74
CA VAL A 484 15.28 -10.06 -17.34
C VAL A 484 14.22 -9.03 -16.96
N PRO A 485 13.34 -9.32 -15.98
CA PRO A 485 12.32 -8.39 -15.54
C PRO A 485 12.94 -7.06 -15.08
N LYS A 486 12.51 -5.97 -15.70
CA LYS A 486 12.93 -4.60 -15.38
C LYS A 486 11.75 -3.65 -15.51
N TYR A 487 11.80 -2.54 -14.80
CA TYR A 487 10.81 -1.49 -14.91
C TYR A 487 11.10 -0.61 -16.14
N GLU A 488 10.07 -0.37 -16.94
CA GLU A 488 10.10 0.54 -18.08
C GLU A 488 9.00 1.59 -17.93
N ALA A 489 9.21 2.79 -18.49
CA ALA A 489 8.17 3.82 -18.48
C ALA A 489 6.89 3.30 -19.15
N LEU A 490 5.74 3.61 -18.54
CA LEU A 490 4.45 3.29 -19.13
C LEU A 490 4.24 4.07 -20.43
N VAL A 491 3.77 3.39 -21.46
CA VAL A 491 3.46 3.98 -22.77
C VAL A 491 1.94 3.97 -22.96
N SER A 492 1.35 5.15 -23.19
CA SER A 492 -0.11 5.37 -23.27
C SER A 492 -0.85 4.32 -24.11
N ASP A 493 -0.39 4.10 -25.35
CA ASP A 493 -1.14 3.31 -26.32
C ASP A 493 -0.70 1.83 -26.36
N LYS A 494 0.29 1.47 -25.54
CA LYS A 494 0.75 0.08 -25.41
C LYS A 494 -0.24 -0.68 -24.55
N LEU A 495 -0.61 -1.89 -24.98
CA LEU A 495 -1.40 -2.81 -24.17
C LEU A 495 -0.52 -3.46 -23.10
N TYR A 496 -0.99 -3.43 -21.86
CA TYR A 496 -0.41 -4.11 -20.72
C TYR A 496 -1.39 -5.13 -20.20
N ARG A 497 -0.89 -6.32 -19.85
CA ARG A 497 -1.69 -7.37 -19.23
C ARG A 497 -1.42 -7.40 -17.73
N LEU A 498 -2.45 -7.16 -16.95
CA LEU A 498 -2.40 -7.06 -15.49
C LEU A 498 -3.49 -7.92 -14.86
N THR A 499 -3.40 -8.15 -13.54
CA THR A 499 -4.41 -8.85 -12.76
C THR A 499 -5.05 -7.98 -11.67
N SER A 500 -6.35 -8.11 -11.48
CA SER A 500 -7.11 -7.52 -10.36
C SER A 500 -8.19 -8.51 -9.89
N PRO A 501 -8.81 -8.30 -8.72
CA PRO A 501 -10.09 -8.95 -8.42
C PRO A 501 -11.13 -8.60 -9.48
N ASP A 502 -12.11 -9.49 -9.67
CA ASP A 502 -13.20 -9.28 -10.61
C ASP A 502 -14.14 -8.14 -10.22
N PHE A 503 -14.26 -7.83 -8.92
CA PHE A 503 -14.89 -6.60 -8.42
C PHE A 503 -14.34 -5.35 -9.12
N LEU A 504 -13.01 -5.14 -9.06
CA LEU A 504 -12.36 -4.01 -9.73
C LEU A 504 -12.45 -4.10 -11.25
N GLN A 505 -12.25 -5.30 -11.80
CA GLN A 505 -12.32 -5.48 -13.25
C GLN A 505 -13.72 -5.12 -13.79
N GLN A 506 -14.79 -5.32 -13.02
CA GLN A 506 -16.16 -4.99 -13.42
C GLN A 506 -16.56 -3.54 -13.11
N GLY A 507 -15.64 -2.73 -12.57
CA GLY A 507 -15.86 -1.31 -12.30
C GLY A 507 -16.29 -0.97 -10.89
N GLY A 508 -16.19 -1.91 -9.93
CA GLY A 508 -16.40 -1.64 -8.51
C GLY A 508 -15.53 -0.49 -8.00
N ASP A 509 -15.95 0.18 -6.92
CA ASP A 509 -15.34 1.43 -6.40
C ASP A 509 -15.26 2.57 -7.44
N GLY A 510 -16.09 2.51 -8.50
CA GLY A 510 -16.11 3.48 -9.59
C GLY A 510 -14.99 3.31 -10.62
N TYR A 511 -14.23 2.21 -10.58
CA TYR A 511 -13.15 1.90 -11.53
C TYR A 511 -13.65 1.47 -12.92
N THR A 512 -14.63 2.18 -13.47
CA THR A 512 -15.31 1.86 -14.75
C THR A 512 -14.34 1.70 -15.92
N MET A 513 -13.19 2.40 -15.91
CA MET A 513 -12.14 2.27 -16.91
C MET A 513 -11.50 0.86 -16.94
N LEU A 514 -11.56 0.11 -15.84
CA LEU A 514 -11.06 -1.28 -15.78
C LEU A 514 -12.03 -2.27 -16.47
N ALA A 515 -13.32 -1.94 -16.53
CA ALA A 515 -14.34 -2.74 -17.22
C ALA A 515 -14.15 -2.78 -18.74
N GLU A 516 -13.39 -1.83 -19.30
CA GLU A 516 -12.98 -1.82 -20.71
C GLU A 516 -11.89 -2.88 -21.02
N GLY A 517 -11.42 -3.62 -20.02
CA GLY A 517 -10.42 -4.67 -20.16
C GLY A 517 -10.79 -5.73 -21.20
N THR A 518 -9.80 -6.09 -22.04
CA THR A 518 -9.96 -7.12 -23.08
C THR A 518 -9.14 -8.37 -22.75
N ASN A 519 -9.32 -9.45 -23.53
CA ASN A 519 -8.60 -10.71 -23.33
C ASN A 519 -8.74 -11.26 -21.88
N ILE A 520 -9.98 -11.25 -21.39
CA ILE A 520 -10.33 -11.62 -20.02
C ILE A 520 -10.01 -13.10 -19.77
N GLN A 521 -9.22 -13.35 -18.74
CA GLN A 521 -8.91 -14.69 -18.23
C GLN A 521 -9.20 -14.72 -16.73
N ARG A 522 -10.14 -15.57 -16.33
CA ARG A 522 -10.47 -15.80 -14.92
C ARG A 522 -9.56 -16.89 -14.36
N GLY A 523 -9.00 -16.63 -13.17
CA GLY A 523 -8.10 -17.51 -12.44
C GLY A 523 -8.78 -18.14 -11.23
N ILE A 524 -7.98 -18.38 -10.20
CA ILE A 524 -8.43 -18.81 -8.88
C ILE A 524 -8.98 -17.63 -8.06
N THR A 525 -9.51 -17.90 -6.87
CA THR A 525 -9.92 -16.84 -5.95
C THR A 525 -8.71 -16.10 -5.38
N ASP A 526 -8.92 -14.86 -4.95
CA ASP A 526 -7.93 -14.08 -4.20
C ASP A 526 -7.43 -14.82 -2.95
N LEU A 527 -8.34 -15.46 -2.22
CA LEU A 527 -8.03 -16.28 -1.05
C LEU A 527 -7.14 -17.48 -1.38
N ASP A 528 -7.45 -18.23 -2.45
CA ASP A 528 -6.61 -19.35 -2.89
C ASP A 528 -5.22 -18.88 -3.34
N ALA A 529 -5.14 -17.71 -3.98
CA ALA A 529 -3.86 -17.10 -4.37
C ALA A 529 -3.02 -16.74 -3.14
N LEU A 530 -3.62 -16.12 -2.13
CA LEU A 530 -2.98 -15.79 -0.85
C LEU A 530 -2.48 -17.04 -0.13
N ILE A 531 -3.30 -18.09 -0.05
CA ILE A 531 -2.95 -19.36 0.59
C ILE A 531 -1.78 -20.03 -0.15
N SER A 532 -1.89 -20.12 -1.48
CA SER A 532 -0.84 -20.71 -2.32
C SER A 532 0.49 -19.97 -2.19
N TYR A 533 0.45 -18.64 -2.22
CA TYR A 533 1.64 -17.79 -2.12
C TYR A 533 2.28 -17.87 -0.72
N SER A 534 1.47 -17.85 0.34
CA SER A 534 1.94 -17.96 1.72
C SER A 534 2.64 -19.29 2.00
N ASN A 535 2.12 -20.39 1.45
CA ASN A 535 2.74 -21.71 1.55
C ASN A 535 4.10 -21.78 0.84
N HIS A 536 4.32 -21.00 -0.23
CA HIS A 536 5.57 -21.02 -1.00
C HIS A 536 6.66 -20.10 -0.41
N LEU A 537 6.29 -18.98 0.20
CA LEU A 537 7.24 -17.92 0.57
C LEU A 537 7.85 -18.07 1.99
N GLY A 538 7.26 -18.90 2.85
CA GLY A 538 7.42 -18.81 4.31
C GLY A 538 8.86 -18.72 4.86
N PRO A 539 9.16 -17.76 5.78
CA PRO A 539 8.26 -16.76 6.35
C PRO A 539 8.13 -15.47 5.52
N ILE A 540 6.96 -14.83 5.59
CA ILE A 540 6.66 -13.55 4.94
C ILE A 540 7.44 -12.41 5.63
N ILE A 541 8.04 -11.53 4.81
CA ILE A 541 8.90 -10.42 5.23
C ILE A 541 8.63 -9.11 4.46
N HIS A 542 7.47 -8.98 3.81
CA HIS A 542 7.17 -7.84 2.95
C HIS A 542 7.28 -6.50 3.69
N GLY A 543 7.99 -5.57 3.08
CA GLY A 543 8.10 -4.17 3.52
C GLY A 543 7.66 -3.21 2.43
N LEU A 544 8.03 -1.95 2.60
CA LEU A 544 7.82 -0.90 1.60
C LEU A 544 8.98 -0.92 0.59
N GLU A 545 8.66 -0.88 -0.70
CA GLU A 545 9.62 -1.01 -1.81
C GLU A 545 9.64 0.20 -2.75
N GLY A 546 8.86 1.25 -2.43
CA GLY A 546 8.69 2.43 -3.27
C GLY A 546 7.85 2.15 -4.51
N ARG A 547 6.83 1.28 -4.39
CA ARG A 547 5.80 1.05 -5.41
C ARG A 547 4.89 2.26 -5.55
N ILE A 548 4.64 2.98 -4.46
CA ILE A 548 3.92 4.25 -4.47
C ILE A 548 4.80 5.30 -3.81
N THR A 549 5.02 6.43 -4.50
CA THR A 549 5.74 7.57 -3.93
C THR A 549 4.90 8.83 -4.09
N VAL A 550 4.48 9.42 -2.98
CA VAL A 550 3.86 10.75 -2.99
C VAL A 550 4.98 11.79 -2.93
N LEU A 551 5.06 12.65 -3.94
CA LEU A 551 6.03 13.74 -3.96
C LEU A 551 5.63 14.74 -2.88
N ASN A 552 6.51 14.92 -1.89
CA ASN A 552 6.27 15.83 -0.79
C ASN A 552 6.44 17.28 -1.26
N GLU A 553 5.47 18.13 -0.96
CA GLU A 553 5.46 19.57 -1.22
C GLU A 553 6.75 20.25 -0.72
N LYS A 554 7.29 19.86 0.44
CA LYS A 554 8.56 20.41 0.97
C LYS A 554 9.79 20.02 0.15
N VAL A 555 9.77 18.84 -0.48
CA VAL A 555 10.87 18.37 -1.34
C VAL A 555 10.78 19.05 -2.71
N LEU A 556 9.57 19.19 -3.25
CA LEU A 556 9.30 19.92 -4.47
C LEU A 556 9.65 21.42 -4.30
N GLU A 557 9.22 22.07 -3.23
CA GLU A 557 9.60 23.46 -2.89
C GLU A 557 11.10 23.64 -2.73
N ALA A 558 11.81 22.69 -2.13
CA ALA A 558 13.26 22.74 -2.00
C ALA A 558 13.99 22.57 -3.35
N MET A 559 13.39 21.87 -4.31
CA MET A 559 13.97 21.60 -5.63
C MET A 559 13.62 22.67 -6.67
N LEU A 560 12.47 23.33 -6.55
CA LEU A 560 11.97 24.35 -7.49
C LEU A 560 12.98 25.45 -7.83
N PRO A 561 13.74 26.05 -6.87
CA PRO A 561 14.73 27.09 -7.20
C PRO A 561 15.86 26.60 -8.10
N TRP A 562 16.16 25.30 -8.05
CA TRP A 562 17.26 24.68 -8.78
C TRP A 562 16.81 23.99 -10.05
N GLN A 563 15.50 23.83 -10.27
CA GLN A 563 14.97 23.03 -11.37
C GLN A 563 15.29 23.66 -12.73
N ASP A 564 15.05 24.95 -12.90
CA ASP A 564 15.36 25.67 -14.15
C ASP A 564 16.87 25.77 -14.39
N GLU A 565 17.64 25.98 -13.31
CA GLU A 565 19.10 26.06 -13.38
C GLU A 565 19.71 24.70 -13.77
N LEU A 566 19.31 23.61 -13.10
CA LEU A 566 19.80 22.26 -13.36
C LEU A 566 19.29 21.69 -14.68
N ASP A 567 18.07 22.00 -15.12
CA ASP A 567 17.54 21.51 -16.39
C ASP A 567 18.33 22.10 -17.58
N SER A 568 18.68 23.39 -17.50
CA SER A 568 19.51 24.06 -18.52
C SER A 568 20.92 23.47 -18.59
N ILE A 569 21.56 23.22 -17.44
CA ILE A 569 22.91 22.67 -17.36
C ILE A 569 22.89 21.19 -17.77
N SER A 570 21.95 20.40 -17.25
CA SER A 570 21.85 18.97 -17.51
C SER A 570 21.65 18.65 -18.99
N LYS A 571 20.84 19.46 -19.71
CA LYS A 571 20.57 19.28 -21.15
C LYS A 571 21.65 19.83 -22.07
N GLN A 572 22.64 20.57 -21.54
CA GLN A 572 23.73 21.10 -22.35
C GLN A 572 24.49 19.96 -23.04
N VAL A 573 24.60 20.00 -24.36
CA VAL A 573 25.39 19.04 -25.13
C VAL A 573 26.87 19.37 -24.95
N VAL A 574 27.64 18.40 -24.46
CA VAL A 574 29.09 18.50 -24.17
C VAL A 574 29.93 17.56 -25.04
N GLY A 575 29.30 16.85 -25.97
CA GLY A 575 30.00 15.97 -26.89
C GLY A 575 29.05 15.18 -27.78
N GLN A 576 29.63 14.34 -28.64
CA GLN A 576 28.86 13.42 -29.47
C GLN A 576 29.62 12.10 -29.61
N SER A 577 28.92 10.97 -29.47
CA SER A 577 29.46 9.65 -29.74
C SER A 577 28.81 9.01 -30.96
N ARG A 578 29.62 8.38 -31.81
CA ARG A 578 29.17 7.46 -32.87
C ARG A 578 29.17 6.00 -32.43
N ALA A 579 29.90 5.69 -31.36
CA ALA A 579 29.99 4.36 -30.79
C ALA A 579 29.21 4.26 -29.47
N TYR A 580 28.68 3.08 -29.18
CA TYR A 580 28.15 2.79 -27.85
C TYR A 580 29.34 2.55 -26.90
N LEU A 581 29.56 3.43 -25.92
CA LEU A 581 30.65 3.30 -24.95
C LEU A 581 30.17 2.42 -23.79
N GLN A 582 30.67 1.19 -23.76
CA GLN A 582 30.21 0.11 -22.89
C GLN A 582 30.83 0.22 -21.50
N GLN A 583 29.98 0.25 -20.47
CA GLN A 583 30.42 0.22 -19.07
C GLN A 583 30.49 -1.21 -18.50
N SER A 584 29.57 -2.10 -18.90
CA SER A 584 29.37 -3.41 -18.27
C SER A 584 30.54 -4.37 -18.42
N GLU A 585 31.37 -4.18 -19.45
CA GLU A 585 32.52 -5.04 -19.73
C GLU A 585 33.80 -4.59 -19.01
N CYS A 586 33.83 -3.37 -18.47
CA CYS A 586 35.02 -2.79 -17.85
C CYS A 586 35.52 -3.56 -16.61
N SER A 587 34.70 -4.40 -15.98
CA SER A 587 35.10 -5.25 -14.84
C SER A 587 35.61 -6.63 -15.26
N LYS A 588 35.41 -7.00 -16.52
CA LYS A 588 35.70 -8.34 -17.08
C LYS A 588 36.90 -8.33 -18.01
N GLY A 589 37.24 -7.17 -18.56
CA GLY A 589 38.31 -6.98 -19.53
C GLY A 589 38.38 -5.55 -20.04
N GLU A 590 39.08 -5.35 -21.15
CA GLU A 590 39.12 -4.06 -21.83
C GLU A 590 37.71 -3.63 -22.26
N CYS A 591 37.38 -2.36 -22.02
CA CYS A 591 36.16 -1.75 -22.52
C CYS A 591 36.49 -0.41 -23.22
N ASN A 592 35.69 -0.04 -24.21
CA ASN A 592 35.94 1.18 -24.99
C ASN A 592 35.68 2.47 -24.18
N LEU A 593 34.74 2.45 -23.22
CA LEU A 593 34.55 3.56 -22.28
C LEU A 593 35.79 3.77 -21.40
N GLY A 594 36.39 2.69 -20.91
CA GLY A 594 37.62 2.70 -20.11
C GLY A 594 38.83 3.19 -20.90
N ASN A 595 38.97 2.75 -22.15
CA ASN A 595 40.00 3.26 -23.06
C ASN A 595 39.87 4.77 -23.26
N PHE A 596 38.65 5.22 -23.60
CA PHE A 596 38.39 6.62 -23.87
C PHE A 596 38.65 7.51 -22.64
N PHE A 597 38.20 7.08 -21.46
CA PHE A 597 38.39 7.83 -20.23
C PHE A 597 39.85 7.86 -19.77
N THR A 598 40.58 6.75 -19.85
CA THR A 598 42.02 6.75 -19.51
C THR A 598 42.86 7.56 -20.48
N ASP A 599 42.46 7.67 -21.75
CA ASP A 599 43.10 8.60 -22.68
C ASP A 599 42.83 10.05 -22.31
N ALA A 600 41.61 10.38 -21.89
CA ALA A 600 41.27 11.70 -21.37
C ALA A 600 42.14 12.07 -20.16
N MET A 601 42.39 11.10 -19.27
CA MET A 601 43.28 11.31 -18.12
C MET A 601 44.72 11.62 -18.53
N VAL A 602 45.26 10.92 -19.54
CA VAL A 602 46.60 11.24 -20.07
C VAL A 602 46.58 12.60 -20.76
N TYR A 603 45.59 12.85 -21.62
CA TYR A 603 45.42 14.10 -22.37
C TYR A 603 45.45 15.33 -21.46
N ALA A 604 44.79 15.26 -20.30
CA ALA A 604 44.71 16.34 -19.33
C ALA A 604 46.07 16.87 -18.85
N PHE A 605 47.12 16.04 -18.84
CA PHE A 605 48.47 16.43 -18.41
C PHE A 605 49.42 16.70 -19.58
N ILE A 606 49.06 16.31 -20.81
CA ILE A 606 49.93 16.47 -21.99
C ILE A 606 49.47 17.58 -22.93
N LYS A 607 48.20 18.00 -22.86
CA LYS A 607 47.62 19.01 -23.77
C LYS A 607 48.37 20.35 -23.74
N ASP A 608 48.91 20.71 -22.57
CA ASP A 608 49.64 21.96 -22.34
C ASP A 608 51.15 21.73 -22.10
N ALA A 609 51.65 20.51 -22.30
CA ALA A 609 53.04 20.16 -22.04
C ALA A 609 53.97 20.72 -23.14
N ALA A 610 55.00 21.47 -22.74
CA ALA A 610 56.04 21.92 -23.66
C ALA A 610 57.05 20.80 -23.95
N SER A 611 57.34 20.53 -25.23
CA SER A 611 58.35 19.55 -25.63
C SER A 611 59.75 20.01 -25.21
N THR A 612 60.52 19.15 -24.56
CA THR A 612 61.97 19.33 -24.36
C THR A 612 62.75 18.46 -25.34
N ASP A 613 64.04 18.75 -25.58
CA ASP A 613 64.87 18.04 -26.57
C ASP A 613 65.05 16.52 -26.28
N GLU A 614 64.67 16.03 -25.09
CA GLU A 614 64.87 14.65 -24.65
C GLU A 614 63.58 13.82 -24.43
N LYS A 615 62.39 14.44 -24.30
CA LYS A 615 61.11 13.74 -24.04
C LYS A 615 59.94 14.43 -24.72
N TRP A 616 59.06 13.64 -25.36
CA TRP A 616 57.82 14.17 -25.98
C TRP A 616 56.67 14.31 -24.98
N THR A 617 56.74 13.65 -23.82
CA THR A 617 55.83 13.84 -22.68
C THR A 617 56.49 13.37 -21.39
N ASN A 618 56.10 13.94 -20.24
CA ASN A 618 56.44 13.40 -18.93
C ASN A 618 55.44 12.33 -18.45
N VAL A 619 54.17 12.39 -18.87
CA VAL A 619 53.09 11.44 -18.52
C VAL A 619 52.77 10.55 -19.71
N THR A 620 52.90 9.23 -19.55
CA THR A 620 52.69 8.28 -20.66
C THR A 620 51.53 7.31 -20.48
N MET A 621 50.98 7.20 -19.27
CA MET A 621 49.97 6.18 -18.96
C MET A 621 48.96 6.67 -17.92
N ALA A 622 47.80 6.01 -17.88
CA ALA A 622 46.79 6.25 -16.87
C ALA A 622 46.12 4.94 -16.46
N LEU A 623 45.67 4.88 -15.20
CA LEU A 623 44.95 3.74 -14.63
C LEU A 623 43.66 4.23 -13.97
N THR A 624 42.53 3.57 -14.25
CA THR A 624 41.28 3.75 -13.50
C THR A 624 40.57 2.42 -13.29
N THR A 625 39.64 2.38 -12.34
CA THR A 625 38.84 1.18 -12.06
C THR A 625 37.47 1.26 -12.73
N GLN A 626 36.83 0.11 -12.95
CA GLN A 626 35.44 0.07 -13.43
C GLN A 626 34.45 0.80 -12.50
N GLY A 627 34.74 0.87 -11.19
CA GLY A 627 33.91 1.60 -10.21
C GLY A 627 33.72 3.09 -10.51
N THR A 628 34.56 3.67 -11.38
CA THR A 628 34.42 5.04 -11.87
C THR A 628 33.16 5.24 -12.70
N PHE A 629 32.75 4.23 -13.47
CA PHE A 629 31.68 4.32 -14.46
C PHE A 629 30.38 3.70 -13.93
N ARG A 630 29.26 4.45 -13.94
CA ARG A 630 27.95 3.96 -13.46
C ARG A 630 27.01 3.53 -14.56
N VAL A 631 27.02 4.22 -15.69
CA VAL A 631 26.15 3.96 -16.84
C VAL A 631 26.96 4.02 -18.15
N PRO A 632 26.51 3.33 -19.22
CA PRO A 632 27.11 3.45 -20.55
C PRO A 632 26.75 4.79 -21.22
N ILE A 633 27.49 5.15 -22.27
CA ILE A 633 27.15 6.30 -23.14
C ILE A 633 26.62 5.76 -24.48
N PRO A 634 25.32 5.98 -24.81
CA PRO A 634 24.78 5.57 -26.10
C PRO A 634 25.29 6.46 -27.26
N PRO A 635 25.21 5.98 -28.51
CA PRO A 635 25.45 6.82 -29.67
C PRO A 635 24.48 8.01 -29.70
N GLY A 636 24.97 9.19 -30.08
CA GLY A 636 24.21 10.43 -30.13
C GLY A 636 24.92 11.59 -29.44
N ASN A 637 24.19 12.67 -29.22
CA ASN A 637 24.67 13.79 -28.43
C ASN A 637 24.81 13.36 -26.97
N ILE A 638 25.92 13.74 -26.36
CA ILE A 638 26.23 13.51 -24.96
C ILE A 638 25.91 14.81 -24.23
N THR A 639 25.00 14.73 -23.27
CA THR A 639 24.63 15.86 -22.42
C THR A 639 25.47 15.88 -21.14
N TYR A 640 25.62 17.04 -20.52
CA TYR A 640 26.31 17.18 -19.24
C TYR A 640 25.69 16.27 -18.16
N GLY A 641 24.35 16.19 -18.12
CA GLY A 641 23.64 15.30 -17.22
C GLY A 641 23.98 13.81 -17.44
N GLN A 642 24.10 13.38 -18.71
CA GLN A 642 24.57 12.03 -19.03
C GLN A 642 26.02 11.81 -18.57
N LEU A 643 26.89 12.82 -18.68
CA LEU A 643 28.28 12.72 -18.28
C LEU A 643 28.43 12.60 -16.75
N VAL A 644 27.69 13.41 -15.99
CA VAL A 644 27.61 13.32 -14.52
C VAL A 644 27.07 11.94 -14.10
N ALA A 645 26.07 11.41 -14.81
CA ALA A 645 25.56 10.07 -14.55
C ALA A 645 26.62 8.97 -14.77
N VAL A 646 27.54 9.15 -15.73
CA VAL A 646 28.64 8.21 -16.00
C VAL A 646 29.66 8.23 -14.87
N CYS A 647 30.15 9.41 -14.48
CA CYS A 647 31.19 9.62 -13.46
C CYS A 647 30.78 10.69 -12.42
N PRO A 648 29.97 10.34 -11.40
CA PRO A 648 29.34 11.31 -10.49
C PRO A 648 30.22 11.80 -9.33
N TRP A 649 31.53 11.47 -9.35
CA TRP A 649 32.36 11.53 -8.15
C TRP A 649 33.20 12.80 -8.02
N GLN A 650 33.35 13.58 -9.09
CA GLN A 650 34.21 14.77 -9.15
C GLN A 650 35.62 14.52 -8.58
N ASN A 651 36.22 13.36 -8.87
CA ASN A 651 37.57 13.10 -8.38
C ASN A 651 38.56 13.99 -9.12
N ARG A 652 39.67 14.35 -8.46
CA ARG A 652 40.77 15.01 -9.16
C ARG A 652 41.68 13.96 -9.79
N LEU A 653 42.24 14.29 -10.94
CA LEU A 653 43.33 13.49 -11.51
C LEU A 653 44.62 13.80 -10.78
N VAL A 654 45.45 12.79 -10.55
CA VAL A 654 46.75 12.92 -9.87
C VAL A 654 47.81 12.24 -10.73
N ALA A 655 48.74 13.03 -11.26
CA ALA A 655 49.97 12.49 -11.85
C ALA A 655 50.96 12.17 -10.74
N LEU A 656 51.60 11.01 -10.79
CA LEU A 656 52.53 10.53 -9.78
C LEU A 656 53.57 9.60 -10.40
N ASN A 657 54.68 9.38 -9.70
CA ASN A 657 55.75 8.48 -10.12
C ASN A 657 55.68 7.15 -9.35
N LEU A 658 55.77 6.02 -10.07
CA LEU A 658 55.91 4.69 -9.50
C LEU A 658 57.01 3.90 -10.20
N TYR A 659 57.71 3.03 -9.46
CA TYR A 659 58.62 2.04 -10.05
C TYR A 659 57.84 0.98 -10.82
N GLY A 660 58.43 0.44 -11.88
CA GLY A 660 57.80 -0.62 -12.67
C GLY A 660 57.34 -1.82 -11.85
N ARG A 661 58.08 -2.19 -10.79
CA ARG A 661 57.66 -3.25 -9.86
C ARG A 661 56.30 -2.96 -9.18
N HIS A 662 56.03 -1.71 -8.78
CA HIS A 662 54.78 -1.33 -8.13
C HIS A 662 53.63 -1.30 -9.14
N ILE A 663 53.90 -0.93 -10.39
CA ILE A 663 52.91 -0.97 -11.49
C ILE A 663 52.49 -2.42 -11.77
N LEU A 664 53.44 -3.36 -11.80
CA LEU A 664 53.12 -4.78 -11.94
C LEU A 664 52.26 -5.28 -10.78
N GLU A 665 52.63 -4.94 -9.53
CA GLU A 665 51.89 -5.31 -8.33
C GLU A 665 50.43 -4.80 -8.36
N ILE A 666 50.23 -3.54 -8.74
CA ILE A 666 48.90 -2.93 -8.90
C ILE A 666 48.07 -3.68 -9.97
N LEU A 667 48.69 -4.09 -11.09
CA LEU A 667 48.00 -4.84 -12.14
C LEU A 667 47.63 -6.26 -11.67
N GLU A 668 48.50 -6.94 -10.94
CA GLU A 668 48.23 -8.25 -10.31
C GLU A 668 47.08 -8.16 -9.32
N ASP A 669 47.09 -7.16 -8.44
CA ASP A 669 46.02 -6.91 -7.47
C ASP A 669 44.67 -6.64 -8.13
N GLY A 670 44.68 -5.98 -9.28
CA GLY A 670 43.49 -5.73 -10.08
C GLY A 670 42.79 -7.00 -10.57
N VAL A 671 43.57 -8.06 -10.84
CA VAL A 671 43.06 -9.34 -11.39
C VAL A 671 43.05 -10.50 -10.40
N ALA A 672 43.70 -10.36 -9.23
CA ALA A 672 43.70 -11.37 -8.18
C ALA A 672 42.29 -11.89 -7.80
N PRO A 673 41.24 -11.04 -7.71
CA PRO A 673 39.89 -11.50 -7.36
C PRO A 673 39.15 -12.26 -8.48
N MET A 674 39.67 -12.26 -9.72
CA MET A 674 38.98 -12.89 -10.84
C MET A 674 38.97 -14.41 -10.66
N ASN A 675 37.78 -15.00 -10.55
CA ASN A 675 37.60 -16.44 -10.44
C ASN A 675 37.61 -17.08 -11.84
N VAL A 676 38.69 -17.80 -12.17
CA VAL A 676 38.87 -18.48 -13.46
C VAL A 676 37.81 -19.56 -13.73
N SER A 677 37.21 -20.15 -12.69
CA SER A 677 36.14 -21.14 -12.82
C SER A 677 34.77 -20.51 -13.13
N SER A 678 34.65 -19.18 -13.08
CA SER A 678 33.43 -18.48 -13.46
C SER A 678 33.29 -18.43 -14.98
N SER A 679 32.06 -18.56 -15.49
CA SER A 679 31.75 -18.32 -16.90
C SER A 679 31.96 -16.86 -17.32
N SER A 680 32.02 -15.93 -16.37
CA SER A 680 32.32 -14.51 -16.59
C SER A 680 33.21 -13.97 -15.47
N PRO A 681 34.54 -14.28 -15.49
CA PRO A 681 35.47 -13.78 -14.50
C PRO A 681 35.46 -12.25 -14.48
N ARG A 682 35.32 -11.66 -13.28
CA ARG A 682 35.26 -10.20 -13.09
C ARG A 682 35.96 -9.78 -11.81
N SER A 683 36.41 -8.53 -11.76
CA SER A 683 36.98 -7.90 -10.58
C SER A 683 36.47 -6.47 -10.45
N SER A 684 36.02 -6.08 -9.27
CA SER A 684 35.70 -4.67 -8.94
C SER A 684 36.95 -3.78 -8.87
N ARG A 685 38.15 -4.41 -8.87
CA ARG A 685 39.46 -3.75 -8.92
C ARG A 685 40.08 -3.80 -10.31
N PHE A 686 39.38 -4.33 -11.31
CA PHE A 686 39.93 -4.42 -12.66
C PHE A 686 40.28 -3.02 -13.20
N LEU A 687 41.50 -2.89 -13.71
CA LEU A 687 42.05 -1.61 -14.17
C LEU A 687 41.90 -1.46 -15.69
N GLN A 688 41.29 -0.35 -16.09
CA GLN A 688 41.35 0.16 -17.46
C GLN A 688 42.62 0.99 -17.60
N VAL A 689 43.24 0.96 -18.78
CA VAL A 689 44.59 1.51 -18.98
C VAL A 689 44.70 2.36 -20.26
N SER A 690 45.50 3.41 -20.18
CA SER A 690 46.10 4.09 -21.35
C SER A 690 47.62 4.01 -21.25
N GLY A 691 48.32 4.01 -22.38
CA GLY A 691 49.79 3.94 -22.40
C GLY A 691 50.41 2.58 -22.06
N LEU A 692 49.59 1.57 -21.77
CA LEU A 692 50.00 0.19 -21.45
C LEU A 692 49.43 -0.82 -22.46
N ARG A 693 50.14 -1.93 -22.63
CA ARG A 693 49.61 -3.18 -23.19
C ARG A 693 49.87 -4.31 -22.21
N VAL A 694 48.82 -4.96 -21.75
CA VAL A 694 48.85 -5.96 -20.68
C VAL A 694 48.31 -7.29 -21.18
N VAL A 695 49.03 -8.38 -20.93
CA VAL A 695 48.59 -9.75 -21.20
C VAL A 695 48.37 -10.46 -19.88
N ILE A 696 47.18 -11.04 -19.72
CA ILE A 696 46.68 -11.60 -18.46
C ILE A 696 46.33 -13.07 -18.69
N ASP A 697 46.98 -13.97 -17.97
CA ASP A 697 46.65 -15.40 -17.93
C ASP A 697 45.92 -15.70 -16.62
N LEU A 698 44.59 -15.90 -16.69
CA LEU A 698 43.79 -16.19 -15.51
C LEU A 698 44.01 -17.62 -14.97
N LYS A 699 44.67 -18.50 -15.73
CA LYS A 699 45.02 -19.85 -15.27
C LYS A 699 46.29 -19.87 -14.42
N ALA A 700 47.11 -18.82 -14.50
CA ALA A 700 48.28 -18.68 -13.65
C ALA A 700 47.90 -18.42 -12.17
N GLU A 701 48.83 -18.71 -11.27
CA GLU A 701 48.64 -18.50 -9.84
C GLU A 701 48.41 -17.00 -9.53
N VAL A 702 47.61 -16.71 -8.51
CA VAL A 702 47.36 -15.33 -8.07
C VAL A 702 48.69 -14.67 -7.71
N GLY A 703 48.97 -13.48 -8.27
CA GLY A 703 50.26 -12.79 -8.17
C GLY A 703 51.25 -13.09 -9.30
N GLN A 704 50.88 -13.98 -10.24
CA GLN A 704 51.63 -14.27 -11.46
C GLN A 704 50.73 -14.26 -12.71
N ARG A 705 49.56 -13.60 -12.64
CA ARG A 705 48.57 -13.58 -13.72
C ARG A 705 48.94 -12.62 -14.84
N ILE A 706 49.78 -11.62 -14.57
CA ILE A 706 50.26 -10.66 -15.55
C ILE A 706 51.52 -11.22 -16.21
N THR A 707 51.36 -11.76 -17.42
CA THR A 707 52.45 -12.42 -18.15
C THR A 707 53.29 -11.46 -18.99
N SER A 708 52.71 -10.31 -19.38
CA SER A 708 53.43 -9.28 -20.12
C SER A 708 52.85 -7.91 -19.84
N VAL A 709 53.72 -6.94 -19.55
CA VAL A 709 53.38 -5.51 -19.54
C VAL A 709 54.34 -4.77 -20.46
N ARG A 710 53.78 -4.03 -21.43
CA ARG A 710 54.54 -3.11 -22.28
C ARG A 710 54.06 -1.69 -22.05
N VAL A 711 55.00 -0.77 -22.00
CA VAL A 711 54.79 0.65 -21.69
C VAL A 711 55.14 1.51 -22.90
N ARG A 712 54.34 2.54 -23.16
CA ARG A 712 54.62 3.57 -24.18
C ARG A 712 55.83 4.42 -23.78
N CYS A 713 56.86 4.45 -24.62
CA CYS A 713 58.12 5.14 -24.34
C CYS A 713 58.00 6.67 -24.51
N SER A 714 58.27 7.45 -23.44
CA SER A 714 58.33 8.94 -23.45
C SER A 714 59.63 9.52 -24.02
N GLU A 715 60.73 8.75 -23.96
CA GLU A 715 62.09 9.16 -24.36
C GLU A 715 62.42 8.77 -25.81
N CYS A 716 61.45 8.18 -26.51
CA CYS A 716 61.62 7.72 -27.88
C CYS A 716 61.10 8.77 -28.86
N GLN A 717 61.86 9.09 -29.90
CA GLN A 717 61.42 10.02 -30.96
C GLN A 717 60.11 9.56 -31.61
N VAL A 718 59.92 8.25 -31.76
CA VAL A 718 58.65 7.64 -32.15
C VAL A 718 58.12 6.83 -30.96
N PRO A 719 56.95 7.18 -30.40
CA PRO A 719 56.38 6.45 -29.28
C PRO A 719 56.13 4.98 -29.63
N GLU A 720 56.90 4.09 -29.03
CA GLU A 720 56.78 2.63 -29.18
C GLU A 720 56.56 1.95 -27.83
N TYR A 721 56.01 0.74 -27.85
CA TYR A 721 55.77 -0.05 -26.64
C TYR A 721 56.97 -0.94 -26.30
N ARG A 722 57.65 -0.67 -25.18
CA ARG A 722 58.79 -1.45 -24.66
C ARG A 722 58.38 -2.27 -23.43
N PRO A 723 59.03 -3.40 -23.11
CA PRO A 723 58.78 -4.14 -21.87
C PRO A 723 58.91 -3.24 -20.64
N LEU A 724 58.08 -3.48 -19.62
CA LEU A 724 58.13 -2.79 -18.34
C LEU A 724 59.45 -3.11 -17.62
N ASP A 725 60.29 -2.10 -17.40
CA ASP A 725 61.49 -2.19 -16.55
C ASP A 725 61.12 -2.00 -15.08
N MET A 726 61.41 -3.00 -14.25
CA MET A 726 61.05 -3.03 -12.82
C MET A 726 61.80 -2.01 -11.96
N THR A 727 62.96 -1.54 -12.43
CA THR A 727 63.84 -0.60 -11.73
C THR A 727 63.66 0.85 -12.17
N LYS A 728 62.97 1.07 -13.29
CA LYS A 728 62.67 2.40 -13.82
C LYS A 728 61.42 2.99 -13.16
N GLN A 729 61.45 4.30 -12.91
CA GLN A 729 60.26 5.07 -12.53
C GLN A 729 59.47 5.53 -13.76
N TYR A 730 58.15 5.48 -13.67
CA TYR A 730 57.22 5.94 -14.68
C TYR A 730 56.25 6.93 -14.05
N ARG A 731 55.95 8.01 -14.78
CA ARG A 731 54.89 8.94 -14.41
C ARG A 731 53.58 8.52 -15.04
N LEU A 732 52.57 8.35 -14.19
CA LEU A 732 51.23 7.91 -14.57
C LEU A 732 50.16 8.76 -13.91
N VAL A 733 48.97 8.76 -14.48
CA VAL A 733 47.81 9.46 -13.92
C VAL A 733 46.84 8.45 -13.34
N VAL A 734 46.41 8.70 -12.12
CA VAL A 734 45.31 7.99 -11.47
C VAL A 734 44.29 8.99 -10.93
N MET A 735 43.15 8.51 -10.48
CA MET A 735 42.19 9.35 -9.76
C MET A 735 42.66 9.52 -8.31
N SER A 736 42.35 10.65 -7.67
CA SER A 736 42.70 10.92 -6.26
C SER A 736 42.27 9.80 -5.33
N TYR A 737 41.11 9.20 -5.59
CA TYR A 737 40.64 8.01 -4.90
C TYR A 737 41.65 6.84 -4.90
N LEU A 738 42.32 6.57 -6.02
CA LEU A 738 43.35 5.52 -6.11
C LEU A 738 44.69 6.01 -5.55
N ALA A 739 45.03 7.29 -5.73
CA ALA A 739 46.23 7.89 -5.14
C ALA A 739 46.22 7.78 -3.60
N ASP A 740 45.04 7.91 -2.98
CA ASP A 740 44.81 7.77 -1.54
C ASP A 740 44.72 6.30 -1.06
N GLY A 741 45.07 5.34 -1.92
CA GLY A 741 45.12 3.92 -1.60
C GLY A 741 43.75 3.22 -1.49
N LYS A 742 42.67 3.86 -1.96
CA LYS A 742 41.33 3.27 -1.90
C LYS A 742 41.16 2.13 -2.90
N ASN A 743 40.04 1.41 -2.79
CA ASN A 743 39.76 0.15 -3.49
C ASN A 743 40.81 -0.97 -3.29
N GLY A 744 41.66 -0.85 -2.26
CA GLY A 744 42.71 -1.81 -1.95
C GLY A 744 44.06 -1.56 -2.64
N PHE A 745 44.28 -0.38 -3.23
CA PHE A 745 45.54 -0.03 -3.90
C PHE A 745 46.51 0.76 -2.99
N SER A 746 46.72 0.30 -1.76
CA SER A 746 47.63 0.99 -0.81
C SER A 746 49.06 1.10 -1.32
N VAL A 747 49.47 0.18 -2.22
CA VAL A 747 50.73 0.23 -2.97
C VAL A 747 50.95 1.60 -3.63
N ILE A 748 49.90 2.24 -4.14
CA ILE A 748 50.00 3.59 -4.71
C ILE A 748 50.32 4.60 -3.60
N SER A 749 49.48 4.69 -2.57
CA SER A 749 49.65 5.68 -1.49
C SER A 749 50.96 5.51 -0.70
N GLU A 750 51.48 4.29 -0.61
CA GLU A 750 52.70 3.97 0.14
C GLU A 750 53.99 4.23 -0.64
N ASN A 751 53.93 4.24 -1.99
CA ASN A 751 55.11 4.27 -2.85
C ASN A 751 55.12 5.36 -3.92
N ALA A 752 54.03 6.12 -4.07
CA ALA A 752 53.95 7.20 -5.04
C ALA A 752 54.87 8.36 -4.65
N GLU A 753 55.59 8.88 -5.62
CA GLU A 753 56.43 10.08 -5.48
C GLU A 753 55.94 11.18 -6.42
N ASP A 754 56.29 12.44 -6.12
CA ASP A 754 56.09 13.59 -7.01
C ASP A 754 54.63 13.77 -7.49
N LEU A 755 53.70 13.81 -6.53
CA LEU A 755 52.27 13.95 -6.80
C LEU A 755 51.94 15.36 -7.32
N GLU A 756 51.24 15.40 -8.44
CA GLU A 756 50.75 16.60 -9.10
C GLU A 756 49.24 16.48 -9.31
N VAL A 757 48.49 17.39 -8.68
CA VAL A 757 47.02 17.41 -8.74
C VAL A 757 46.57 18.18 -9.99
N GLY A 758 45.90 17.47 -10.89
CA GLY A 758 45.33 17.98 -12.13
C GLY A 758 43.86 18.40 -12.01
N PRO A 759 43.16 18.52 -13.16
CA PRO A 759 41.74 18.90 -13.21
C PRO A 759 40.84 17.80 -12.62
N THR A 760 39.53 18.07 -12.56
CA THR A 760 38.57 17.02 -12.23
C THR A 760 38.51 15.98 -13.35
N ASP A 761 38.13 14.77 -13.01
CA ASP A 761 37.87 13.69 -13.95
C ASP A 761 36.83 14.11 -15.01
N LEU A 762 35.77 14.81 -14.60
CA LEU A 762 34.73 15.31 -15.47
C LEU A 762 35.26 16.36 -16.47
N ASP A 763 36.05 17.34 -16.00
CA ASP A 763 36.63 18.38 -16.87
C ASP A 763 37.60 17.76 -17.87
N ALA A 764 38.48 16.87 -17.41
CA ALA A 764 39.40 16.16 -18.30
C ALA A 764 38.64 15.35 -19.37
N PHE A 765 37.51 14.76 -18.99
CA PHE A 765 36.70 13.96 -19.88
C PHE A 765 35.98 14.83 -20.92
N MET A 766 35.40 15.97 -20.53
CA MET A 766 34.81 16.96 -21.44
C MET A 766 35.86 17.55 -22.39
N ASP A 767 37.00 18.00 -21.85
CA ASP A 767 38.10 18.56 -22.65
C ASP A 767 38.57 17.58 -23.72
N TYR A 768 38.66 16.30 -23.38
CA TYR A 768 39.05 15.27 -24.33
C TYR A 768 37.95 15.00 -25.36
N MET A 769 36.67 14.97 -24.94
CA MET A 769 35.54 14.86 -25.87
C MET A 769 35.51 15.98 -26.90
N ASP A 770 35.79 17.21 -26.48
CA ASP A 770 35.89 18.37 -27.37
C ASP A 770 37.10 18.26 -28.31
N ALA A 771 38.23 17.73 -27.81
CA ALA A 771 39.44 17.58 -28.60
C ALA A 771 39.36 16.49 -29.68
N VAL A 772 38.65 15.38 -29.43
CA VAL A 772 38.64 14.21 -30.33
C VAL A 772 37.27 13.84 -30.90
N GLY A 773 36.25 14.66 -30.63
CA GLY A 773 34.87 14.42 -31.09
C GLY A 773 34.71 14.46 -32.62
N PRO A 774 33.74 13.70 -33.19
CA PRO A 774 32.83 12.80 -32.49
C PRO A 774 33.51 11.46 -32.12
N ILE A 775 33.14 10.92 -30.97
CA ILE A 775 33.81 9.76 -30.37
C ILE A 775 33.52 8.48 -31.18
N THR A 776 34.58 7.82 -31.64
CA THR A 776 34.52 6.54 -32.36
C THR A 776 35.28 5.42 -31.65
N THR A 777 35.64 5.61 -30.39
CA THR A 777 36.52 4.71 -29.64
C THR A 777 35.99 3.29 -29.59
N GLY A 778 36.84 2.34 -30.00
CA GLY A 778 36.59 0.90 -29.96
C GLY A 778 37.47 0.19 -28.95
N ILE A 779 37.53 -1.14 -29.06
CA ILE A 779 38.48 -1.98 -28.34
C ILE A 779 39.81 -1.98 -29.12
N GLU A 780 40.90 -1.65 -28.44
CA GLU A 780 42.23 -1.45 -29.06
C GLU A 780 43.22 -2.58 -28.74
N ASN A 781 42.78 -3.57 -27.95
CA ASN A 781 43.59 -4.68 -27.46
C ASN A 781 44.76 -4.21 -26.58
N ARG A 782 44.52 -3.19 -25.75
CA ARG A 782 45.37 -2.76 -24.64
C ARG A 782 45.43 -3.82 -23.55
N ILE A 783 44.37 -4.60 -23.36
CA ILE A 783 44.32 -5.65 -22.35
C ILE A 783 43.86 -6.96 -23.00
N GLN A 784 44.72 -7.98 -22.95
CA GLN A 784 44.43 -9.29 -23.53
C GLN A 784 44.28 -10.33 -22.43
N LEU A 785 43.11 -10.97 -22.36
CA LEU A 785 42.84 -12.07 -21.44
C LEU A 785 43.02 -13.40 -22.15
N LEU A 786 44.02 -14.17 -21.72
CA LEU A 786 44.19 -15.57 -22.10
C LEU A 786 43.23 -16.39 -21.25
N LYS A 787 42.28 -17.05 -21.91
CA LYS A 787 41.26 -17.88 -21.26
C LYS A 787 41.68 -19.33 -21.14
#